data_AF-A0A1D9P4B8-F1
#
_entry.id   AF-A0A1D9P4B8-F1
#
_cell.length_a   1.000
_cell.length_b   1.000
_cell.length_c   1.000
_cell.angle_alpha   90.00
_cell.angle_beta   90.00
_cell.angle_gamma   90.00
#
_symmetry.space_group_name_H-M   'P 1'
#
loop_
_entity.id
_entity.type
_entity.pdbx_description
1 polymer ?
#
loop_
_entity_poly.entity_id
_entity_poly.type
_entity_poly.pdbx_seq_one_letter_code
_entity_poly.pdbx_strand_id
1 'polypeptide(L)'
;MSCVAIITARGGSKRIPGKNIKNFCGKPIIEYSITAAIESGAFDEVMVSTDDEKIAEVARNAGAKVPFMRSEDTANDYATTDEVIAEVLNRYKSEGKIFDRFCCIYPTAPFITPQRLKEAMDKLDEHESVTPVVAFSYPPQRGFIIENERLVRKHLEHALTRSQDLEKIYHDSGQFYACRTDAFFRDNTTDVDDMVAVILSEDEVQDIDTFEDWKIAEQKYRNLKSASEEMTNMSGEKFDDSKLKTPYYRVDESLLNADIKMLKDALNKDWNNYICSYSVKTNSLPWLLAHLKENGFYAEVVSKEEYELALRLGYRKDQVIYNGPIKDKDAFCEILLAGGIVNMDSSYEPLWLEELANKHKDRSFGIGIRVNYDISTIIPDEVLADEEGSRFGYCYENGELGKVIDKVKSFPNVKVAGLHLHSSTKSRSLNAYRALSQVAVLVAKEYELDLDYVDMGGGYYGGVEGKPDFRSYVPAISEELSKFFDVNKTKLVMEPGVSMVSSSFSFVTSVIDTKDIREHRYVVIDGSRVNLNPQVTRRWYPHRFEYAGDKASRNKMDSQMICGATCMEYDRLFNAENEVELKTGDKVVFTNAGGYTLCLTPLFIHYFPAVYVKKSDGTVFEARFPWTNEEYMMKNHFQGGF
;
A
#
# COMPACT_ATOMS: atom_id res chain seq x y z
N MET A 1 22.55 -38.05 -7.65
CA MET A 1 23.42 -38.21 -6.47
C MET A 1 22.53 -38.13 -5.25
N SER A 2 22.79 -38.95 -4.23
CA SER A 2 22.00 -39.04 -3.01
C SER A 2 22.38 -37.92 -2.02
N CYS A 3 21.38 -37.24 -1.47
CA CYS A 3 21.55 -36.02 -0.70
C CYS A 3 20.84 -36.10 0.66
N VAL A 4 21.50 -35.64 1.74
CA VAL A 4 20.91 -35.54 3.09
C VAL A 4 20.98 -34.11 3.64
N ALA A 5 19.87 -33.63 4.19
CA ALA A 5 19.87 -32.44 5.05
C ALA A 5 20.05 -32.88 6.50
N ILE A 6 21.03 -32.27 7.19
CA ILE A 6 21.40 -32.56 8.58
C ILE A 6 21.15 -31.29 9.41
N ILE A 7 20.11 -31.29 10.24
CA ILE A 7 19.78 -30.15 11.10
C ILE A 7 20.37 -30.37 12.49
N THR A 8 21.30 -29.52 12.91
CA THR A 8 22.11 -29.74 14.12
C THR A 8 21.51 -29.05 15.36
N ALA A 9 20.54 -29.68 16.00
CA ALA A 9 19.79 -29.10 17.12
C ALA A 9 20.19 -29.70 18.48
N ARG A 10 21.08 -29.03 19.22
CA ARG A 10 21.45 -29.45 20.60
C ARG A 10 20.44 -28.96 21.64
N GLY A 11 20.11 -29.78 22.65
CA GLY A 11 19.21 -29.39 23.75
C GLY A 11 19.77 -28.30 24.66
N GLY A 12 21.07 -28.36 24.96
CA GLY A 12 21.73 -27.54 25.97
C GLY A 12 22.01 -26.08 25.61
N SER A 13 21.08 -25.32 25.01
CA SER A 13 21.27 -23.90 24.72
C SER A 13 21.32 -23.04 26.00
N LYS A 14 22.49 -22.44 26.29
CA LYS A 14 22.73 -21.66 27.54
C LYS A 14 22.28 -20.20 27.47
N ARG A 15 22.44 -19.52 26.33
CA ARG A 15 22.11 -18.10 26.16
C ARG A 15 20.60 -17.87 26.07
N ILE A 16 19.92 -18.70 25.29
CA ILE A 16 18.46 -18.72 25.16
C ILE A 16 17.96 -20.12 25.54
N PRO A 17 17.37 -20.32 26.73
CA PRO A 17 16.88 -21.64 27.15
C PRO A 17 15.85 -22.19 26.17
N GLY A 18 16.05 -23.44 25.70
CA GLY A 18 15.14 -24.10 24.76
C GLY A 18 15.07 -23.46 23.37
N LYS A 19 16.09 -22.68 22.97
CA LYS A 19 16.14 -21.89 21.71
C LYS A 19 15.53 -22.61 20.50
N ASN A 20 15.95 -23.86 20.24
CA ASN A 20 15.59 -24.60 19.02
C ASN A 20 14.09 -24.92 18.90
N ILE A 21 13.35 -25.02 20.01
CA ILE A 21 11.90 -25.29 20.01
C ILE A 21 11.07 -24.13 20.56
N LYS A 22 11.71 -22.99 20.83
CA LYS A 22 11.02 -21.79 21.27
C LYS A 22 10.17 -21.24 20.13
N ASN A 23 8.95 -20.82 20.45
CA ASN A 23 8.02 -20.23 19.49
C ASN A 23 8.61 -18.94 18.89
N PHE A 24 8.78 -18.93 17.57
CA PHE A 24 9.20 -17.80 16.76
C PHE A 24 8.10 -17.54 15.74
N CYS A 25 7.49 -16.36 15.74
CA CYS A 25 6.46 -15.96 14.76
C CYS A 25 5.37 -17.00 14.44
N GLY A 26 4.90 -17.73 15.47
CA GLY A 26 3.74 -18.63 15.39
C GLY A 26 4.05 -20.13 15.34
N LYS A 27 5.32 -20.53 15.21
CA LYS A 27 5.74 -21.94 15.28
C LYS A 27 7.13 -22.11 15.94
N PRO A 28 7.50 -23.30 16.41
CA PRO A 28 8.85 -23.56 16.90
C PRO A 28 9.92 -23.22 15.84
N ILE A 29 11.00 -22.53 16.25
CA ILE A 29 11.96 -21.96 15.28
C ILE A 29 12.67 -23.01 14.41
N ILE A 30 12.88 -24.24 14.91
CA ILE A 30 13.44 -25.35 14.11
C ILE A 30 12.55 -25.77 12.96
N GLU A 31 11.23 -25.56 13.05
CA GLU A 31 10.31 -25.94 11.98
C GLU A 31 10.57 -25.15 10.71
N TYR A 32 11.11 -23.92 10.78
CA TYR A 32 11.44 -23.14 9.59
C TYR A 32 12.52 -23.84 8.76
N SER A 33 13.60 -24.30 9.39
CA SER A 33 14.67 -25.05 8.74
C SER A 33 14.18 -26.40 8.20
N ILE A 34 13.34 -27.10 8.96
CA ILE A 34 12.77 -28.39 8.53
C ILE A 34 11.86 -28.21 7.31
N THR A 35 10.91 -27.28 7.38
CA THR A 35 9.98 -26.99 6.28
C THR A 35 10.74 -26.58 5.03
N ALA A 36 11.71 -25.67 5.13
CA ALA A 36 12.50 -25.23 3.98
C ALA A 36 13.28 -26.39 3.33
N ALA A 37 13.88 -27.28 4.13
CA ALA A 37 14.57 -28.45 3.63
C ALA A 37 13.62 -29.42 2.90
N ILE A 38 12.46 -29.71 3.47
CA ILE A 38 11.46 -30.60 2.86
C ILE A 38 10.92 -30.00 1.56
N GLU A 39 10.49 -28.73 1.59
CA GLU A 39 9.89 -28.05 0.45
C GLU A 39 10.88 -27.77 -0.68
N SER A 40 12.20 -27.78 -0.41
CA SER A 40 13.22 -27.62 -1.45
C SER A 40 13.18 -28.75 -2.49
N GLY A 41 12.73 -29.94 -2.10
CA GLY A 41 12.81 -31.14 -2.92
C GLY A 41 14.25 -31.57 -3.28
N ALA A 42 15.26 -31.02 -2.60
CA ALA A 42 16.68 -31.25 -2.90
C ALA A 42 17.31 -32.42 -2.13
N PHE A 43 16.58 -33.00 -1.17
CA PHE A 43 17.11 -34.01 -0.25
C PHE A 43 16.29 -35.30 -0.28
N ASP A 44 16.98 -36.44 -0.30
CA ASP A 44 16.37 -37.77 -0.14
C ASP A 44 16.05 -38.07 1.34
N GLU A 45 16.69 -37.34 2.25
CA GLU A 45 16.58 -37.49 3.69
C GLU A 45 16.72 -36.12 4.35
N VAL A 46 15.73 -35.72 5.15
CA VAL A 46 15.81 -34.55 6.03
C VAL A 46 15.81 -35.05 7.45
N MET A 47 16.95 -34.92 8.14
CA MET A 47 17.12 -35.44 9.49
C MET A 47 17.54 -34.38 10.49
N VAL A 48 17.09 -34.53 11.74
CA VAL A 48 17.51 -33.69 12.87
C VAL A 48 18.42 -34.52 13.76
N SER A 49 19.64 -34.03 13.95
CA SER A 49 20.59 -34.54 14.94
C SER A 49 20.34 -33.79 16.25
N THR A 50 19.94 -34.52 17.31
CA THR A 50 19.61 -33.97 18.63
C THR A 50 19.87 -34.97 19.75
N ASP A 51 20.24 -34.46 20.91
CA ASP A 51 20.38 -35.16 22.20
C ASP A 51 19.14 -35.01 23.09
N ASP A 52 18.18 -34.16 22.69
CA ASP A 52 16.97 -33.84 23.46
C ASP A 52 15.72 -34.45 22.81
N GLU A 53 14.96 -35.24 23.58
CA GLU A 53 13.74 -35.91 23.12
C GLU A 53 12.60 -34.94 22.77
N LYS A 54 12.50 -33.76 23.42
CA LYS A 54 11.48 -32.77 23.08
C LYS A 54 11.77 -32.15 21.72
N ILE A 55 13.06 -31.89 21.44
CA ILE A 55 13.48 -31.45 20.10
C ILE A 55 13.18 -32.54 19.08
N ALA A 56 13.45 -33.81 19.41
CA ALA A 56 13.17 -34.94 18.51
C ALA A 56 11.67 -35.08 18.21
N GLU A 57 10.80 -34.90 19.20
CA GLU A 57 9.34 -34.92 19.03
C GLU A 57 8.87 -33.78 18.10
N VAL A 58 9.30 -32.55 18.35
CA VAL A 58 8.97 -31.39 17.49
C VAL A 58 9.47 -31.62 16.06
N ALA A 59 10.68 -32.14 15.90
CA ALA A 59 11.26 -32.44 14.59
C ALA A 59 10.43 -33.47 13.80
N ARG A 60 10.00 -34.55 14.46
CA ARG A 60 9.15 -35.58 13.84
C ARG A 60 7.79 -35.02 13.45
N ASN A 61 7.18 -34.19 14.30
CA ASN A 61 5.90 -33.55 14.01
C ASN A 61 5.99 -32.59 12.82
N ALA A 62 7.14 -31.94 12.63
CA ALA A 62 7.43 -31.07 11.49
C ALA A 62 7.79 -31.83 10.19
N GLY A 63 7.91 -33.16 10.24
CA GLY A 63 8.15 -34.02 9.07
C GLY A 63 9.60 -34.46 8.86
N ALA A 64 10.54 -34.07 9.73
CA ALA A 64 11.92 -34.55 9.66
C ALA A 64 12.09 -35.93 10.34
N LYS A 65 13.13 -36.68 9.96
CA LYS A 65 13.49 -37.93 10.62
C LYS A 65 14.47 -37.72 11.77
N VAL A 66 14.35 -38.55 12.81
CA VAL A 66 15.32 -38.66 13.90
C VAL A 66 15.61 -40.15 14.09
N PRO A 67 16.37 -40.78 13.17
CA PRO A 67 16.58 -42.23 13.16
C PRO A 67 17.44 -42.73 14.33
N PHE A 68 18.28 -41.85 14.87
CA PHE A 68 19.13 -42.09 16.02
C PHE A 68 19.31 -40.78 16.78
N MET A 69 19.55 -40.89 18.08
CA MET A 69 19.89 -39.75 18.94
C MET A 69 21.38 -39.45 18.83
N ARG A 70 21.74 -38.17 18.97
CA ARG A 70 23.12 -37.71 19.00
C ARG A 70 23.87 -38.28 20.20
N SER A 71 25.13 -38.66 20.02
CA SER A 71 25.99 -39.14 21.10
C SER A 71 26.36 -38.04 22.10
N GLU A 72 26.76 -38.42 23.33
CA GLU A 72 27.28 -37.47 24.32
C GLU A 72 28.58 -36.78 23.85
N ASP A 73 29.38 -37.48 23.03
CA ASP A 73 30.67 -36.99 22.52
C ASP A 73 30.51 -35.79 21.57
N THR A 74 29.38 -35.65 20.88
CA THR A 74 29.08 -34.51 20.00
C THR A 74 27.96 -33.61 20.53
N ALA A 75 27.42 -33.89 21.73
CA ALA A 75 26.39 -33.09 22.40
C ALA A 75 26.94 -32.10 23.45
N ASN A 76 28.27 -31.98 23.58
CA ASN A 76 28.91 -31.09 24.55
C ASN A 76 29.18 -29.67 23.99
N ASP A 77 29.73 -28.79 24.82
CA ASP A 77 30.03 -27.38 24.47
C ASP A 77 31.23 -27.18 23.56
N TYR A 78 32.05 -28.21 23.37
CA TYR A 78 33.29 -28.15 22.60
C TYR A 78 33.19 -28.85 21.24
N ALA A 79 32.11 -29.59 21.00
CA ALA A 79 31.89 -30.29 19.75
C ALA A 79 31.70 -29.31 18.59
N THR A 80 32.41 -29.53 17.49
CA THR A 80 32.30 -28.71 16.29
C THR A 80 31.15 -29.17 15.39
N THR A 81 30.67 -28.28 14.51
CA THR A 81 29.67 -28.65 13.50
C THR A 81 30.17 -29.79 12.61
N ASP A 82 31.46 -29.79 12.25
CA ASP A 82 32.10 -30.85 11.46
C ASP A 82 32.07 -32.22 12.18
N GLU A 83 32.31 -32.27 13.49
CA GLU A 83 32.22 -33.51 14.27
C GLU A 83 30.80 -34.09 14.28
N VAL A 84 29.78 -33.22 14.40
CA VAL A 84 28.37 -33.63 14.34
C VAL A 84 28.01 -34.15 12.95
N ILE A 85 28.48 -33.51 11.88
CA ILE A 85 28.28 -33.95 10.50
C ILE A 85 28.92 -35.33 10.30
N ALA A 86 30.17 -35.50 10.73
CA ALA A 86 30.91 -36.75 10.62
C ALA A 86 30.23 -37.90 11.36
N GLU A 87 29.70 -37.66 12.58
CA GLU A 87 28.92 -38.65 13.33
C GLU A 87 27.70 -39.12 12.52
N VAL A 88 26.90 -38.18 12.02
CA VAL A 88 25.67 -38.49 11.27
C VAL A 88 25.98 -39.28 10.00
N LEU A 89 26.94 -38.83 9.20
CA LEU A 89 27.31 -39.50 7.95
C LEU A 89 27.88 -40.91 8.21
N ASN A 90 28.74 -41.07 9.22
CA ASN A 90 29.27 -42.39 9.60
C ASN A 90 28.19 -43.31 10.16
N ARG A 91 27.22 -42.78 10.92
CA ARG A 91 26.11 -43.57 11.42
C ARG A 91 25.23 -44.09 10.30
N TYR A 92 24.82 -43.25 9.35
CA TYR A 92 24.09 -43.70 8.17
C TYR A 92 24.88 -44.74 7.37
N LYS A 93 26.18 -44.51 7.18
CA LYS A 93 27.05 -45.48 6.50
C LYS A 93 27.06 -46.84 7.19
N SER A 94 27.07 -46.87 8.52
CA SER A 94 26.98 -48.11 9.31
C SER A 94 25.63 -48.83 9.19
N GLU A 95 24.56 -48.10 8.84
CA GLU A 95 23.23 -48.64 8.51
C GLU A 95 23.09 -49.03 7.03
N GLY A 96 24.15 -48.91 6.24
CA GLY A 96 24.15 -49.22 4.80
C GLY A 96 23.58 -48.10 3.92
N LYS A 97 23.37 -46.88 4.47
CA LYS A 97 22.94 -45.71 3.70
C LYS A 97 24.12 -44.75 3.51
N ILE A 98 24.49 -44.49 2.27
CA ILE A 98 25.59 -43.59 1.92
C ILE A 98 25.00 -42.43 1.13
N PHE A 99 25.43 -41.21 1.47
CA PHE A 99 25.05 -39.99 0.76
C PHE A 99 26.24 -39.43 0.02
N ASP A 100 26.04 -39.04 -1.23
CA ASP A 100 27.08 -38.43 -2.07
C ASP A 100 27.33 -36.97 -1.68
N ARG A 101 26.29 -36.29 -1.18
CA ARG A 101 26.30 -34.88 -0.78
C ARG A 101 25.48 -34.68 0.48
N PHE A 102 25.78 -33.64 1.25
CA PHE A 102 24.97 -33.23 2.39
C PHE A 102 24.82 -31.71 2.47
N CYS A 103 23.81 -31.27 3.20
CA CYS A 103 23.66 -29.88 3.64
C CYS A 103 23.43 -29.86 5.16
N CYS A 104 24.37 -29.31 5.90
CA CYS A 104 24.20 -29.01 7.32
C CYS A 104 23.39 -27.72 7.46
N ILE A 105 22.26 -27.75 8.16
CA ILE A 105 21.38 -26.59 8.32
C ILE A 105 21.26 -26.25 9.81
N TYR A 106 21.43 -24.99 10.17
CA TYR A 106 21.26 -24.59 11.56
C TYR A 106 19.77 -24.54 11.96
N PRO A 107 19.44 -24.96 13.20
CA PRO A 107 18.05 -25.09 13.66
C PRO A 107 17.36 -23.76 13.92
N THR A 108 18.10 -22.64 13.93
CA THR A 108 17.55 -21.31 14.23
C THR A 108 17.84 -20.34 13.10
N ALA A 109 17.62 -20.81 11.86
CA ALA A 109 17.78 -20.04 10.63
C ALA A 109 16.41 -19.76 10.01
N PRO A 110 15.57 -18.88 10.59
CA PRO A 110 14.19 -18.68 10.14
C PRO A 110 14.05 -18.03 8.75
N PHE A 111 15.15 -17.52 8.19
CA PHE A 111 15.20 -16.86 6.89
C PHE A 111 15.60 -17.80 5.74
N ILE A 112 15.95 -19.06 6.04
CA ILE A 112 16.32 -20.02 5.02
C ILE A 112 15.11 -20.35 4.15
N THR A 113 15.30 -20.42 2.83
CA THR A 113 14.22 -20.71 1.87
C THR A 113 14.50 -21.98 1.07
N PRO A 114 13.45 -22.68 0.59
CA PRO A 114 13.58 -23.82 -0.31
C PRO A 114 14.47 -23.55 -1.52
N GLN A 115 14.37 -22.35 -2.09
CA GLN A 115 15.10 -21.93 -3.28
C GLN A 115 16.60 -21.79 -3.01
N ARG A 116 16.99 -21.22 -1.87
CA ARG A 116 18.41 -21.06 -1.50
C ARG A 116 19.09 -22.40 -1.22
N LEU A 117 18.37 -23.31 -0.56
CA LEU A 117 18.86 -24.68 -0.35
C LEU A 117 19.06 -25.40 -1.68
N LYS A 118 18.11 -25.29 -2.60
CA LYS A 118 18.23 -25.88 -3.93
C LYS A 118 19.39 -25.28 -4.73
N GLU A 119 19.54 -23.95 -4.74
CA GLU A 119 20.65 -23.24 -5.39
C GLU A 119 22.01 -23.77 -4.88
N ALA A 120 22.15 -23.95 -3.56
CA ALA A 120 23.37 -24.47 -2.97
C ALA A 120 23.65 -25.92 -3.38
N MET A 121 22.63 -26.78 -3.39
CA MET A 121 22.78 -28.18 -3.78
C MET A 121 23.09 -28.35 -5.28
N ASP A 122 22.52 -27.50 -6.13
CA ASP A 122 22.80 -27.48 -7.58
C ASP A 122 24.27 -27.08 -7.85
N LYS A 123 24.82 -26.11 -7.10
CA LYS A 123 26.22 -25.70 -7.21
C LYS A 123 27.23 -26.83 -6.90
N LEU A 124 26.84 -27.84 -6.12
CA LEU A 124 27.68 -29.02 -5.84
C LEU A 124 27.84 -29.96 -7.06
N ASP A 125 27.17 -29.68 -8.18
CA ASP A 125 27.47 -30.33 -9.46
C ASP A 125 28.83 -29.94 -10.02
N GLU A 126 29.27 -28.71 -9.76
CA GLU A 126 30.51 -28.14 -10.28
C GLU A 126 31.56 -27.86 -9.20
N HIS A 127 31.13 -27.71 -7.95
CA HIS A 127 31.98 -27.35 -6.81
C HIS A 127 31.93 -28.38 -5.67
N GLU A 128 32.93 -28.35 -4.79
CA GLU A 128 33.01 -29.27 -3.65
C GLU A 128 32.29 -28.77 -2.39
N SER A 129 32.21 -27.46 -2.18
CA SER A 129 31.51 -26.86 -1.04
C SER A 129 30.82 -25.54 -1.37
N VAL A 130 29.74 -25.25 -0.67
CA VAL A 130 28.92 -24.05 -0.83
C VAL A 130 28.50 -23.50 0.53
N THR A 131 28.78 -22.22 0.76
CA THR A 131 28.35 -21.51 1.98
C THR A 131 27.55 -20.24 1.66
N PRO A 132 26.50 -19.92 2.43
CA PRO A 132 25.79 -18.67 2.33
C PRO A 132 26.54 -17.55 3.08
N VAL A 133 26.79 -16.44 2.38
CA VAL A 133 27.52 -15.29 2.92
C VAL A 133 26.74 -14.00 2.76
N VAL A 134 26.97 -13.05 3.67
CA VAL A 134 26.42 -11.69 3.60
C VAL A 134 27.55 -10.68 3.74
N ALA A 135 27.45 -9.55 3.02
CA ALA A 135 28.47 -8.52 3.05
C ALA A 135 28.44 -7.80 4.40
N PHE A 136 29.61 -7.44 4.94
CA PHE A 136 29.66 -6.58 6.11
C PHE A 136 29.00 -5.21 5.81
N SER A 137 27.91 -4.90 6.52
CA SER A 137 27.23 -3.61 6.44
C SER A 137 28.16 -2.43 6.79
N TYR A 138 29.18 -2.66 7.62
CA TYR A 138 30.25 -1.73 7.92
C TYR A 138 31.60 -2.39 7.61
N PRO A 139 32.38 -1.91 6.61
CA PRO A 139 33.61 -2.58 6.20
C PRO A 139 34.60 -2.76 7.37
N PRO A 140 34.98 -4.01 7.72
CA PRO A 140 35.86 -4.28 8.86
C PRO A 140 37.25 -3.68 8.68
N GLN A 141 37.65 -3.39 7.44
CA GLN A 141 38.89 -2.65 7.13
C GLN A 141 38.93 -1.25 7.76
N ARG A 142 37.79 -0.68 8.16
CA ARG A 142 37.75 0.59 8.90
C ARG A 142 37.73 0.43 10.42
N GLY A 143 37.81 -0.81 10.91
CA GLY A 143 37.68 -1.17 12.31
C GLY A 143 38.73 -0.50 13.20
N PHE A 144 38.31 -0.24 14.43
CA PHE A 144 39.19 0.18 15.51
C PHE A 144 39.34 -0.95 16.52
N ILE A 145 40.50 -1.01 17.17
CA ILE A 145 40.78 -1.84 18.35
C ILE A 145 41.11 -0.92 19.53
N ILE A 146 40.99 -1.46 20.75
CA ILE A 146 41.35 -0.74 21.97
C ILE A 146 42.66 -1.33 22.49
N GLU A 147 43.70 -0.50 22.54
CA GLU A 147 45.01 -0.86 23.09
C GLU A 147 45.37 0.17 24.16
N ASN A 148 45.61 -0.29 25.40
CA ASN A 148 45.94 0.59 26.54
C ASN A 148 44.96 1.77 26.71
N GLU A 149 43.66 1.47 26.70
CA GLU A 149 42.55 2.46 26.79
C GLU A 149 42.50 3.48 25.63
N ARG A 150 43.26 3.28 24.55
CA ARG A 150 43.26 4.13 23.37
C ARG A 150 42.65 3.41 22.17
N LEU A 151 41.92 4.18 21.37
CA LEU A 151 41.36 3.73 20.11
C LEU A 151 42.45 3.75 19.03
N VAL A 152 42.76 2.60 18.44
CA VAL A 152 43.76 2.44 17.37
C VAL A 152 43.08 1.82 16.14
N ARG A 153 43.37 2.31 14.93
CA ARG A 153 42.84 1.68 13.70
C ARG A 153 43.54 0.35 13.47
N LYS A 154 42.77 -0.72 13.19
CA LYS A 154 43.34 -2.05 12.91
C LYS A 154 44.09 -2.08 11.57
N HIS A 155 43.53 -1.44 10.55
CA HIS A 155 44.08 -1.35 9.20
C HIS A 155 44.37 0.12 8.88
N LEU A 156 45.61 0.54 9.11
CA LEU A 156 46.06 1.92 8.92
C LEU A 156 46.06 2.31 7.44
N GLU A 157 46.35 1.36 6.56
CA GLU A 157 46.34 1.48 5.11
C GLU A 157 44.99 1.92 4.53
N HIS A 158 43.89 1.68 5.25
CA HIS A 158 42.53 2.03 4.82
C HIS A 158 41.95 3.26 5.54
N ALA A 159 42.75 3.99 6.32
CA ALA A 159 42.26 5.07 7.18
C ALA A 159 41.58 6.23 6.44
N LEU A 160 41.99 6.50 5.19
CA LEU A 160 41.45 7.56 4.34
C LEU A 160 40.65 7.04 3.15
N THR A 161 40.53 5.72 2.99
CA THR A 161 39.78 5.11 1.90
C THR A 161 38.28 5.27 2.15
N ARG A 162 37.54 5.75 1.14
CA ARG A 162 36.07 5.85 1.24
C ARG A 162 35.48 4.45 1.29
N SER A 163 34.42 4.25 2.07
CA SER A 163 33.82 2.92 2.26
C SER A 163 33.38 2.25 0.95
N GLN A 164 32.96 3.04 -0.05
CA GLN A 164 32.56 2.56 -1.38
C GLN A 164 33.73 2.12 -2.28
N ASP A 165 34.96 2.51 -1.96
CA ASP A 165 36.16 2.16 -2.72
C ASP A 165 36.89 0.95 -2.11
N LEU A 166 36.40 0.41 -0.98
CA LEU A 166 36.95 -0.77 -0.33
C LEU A 166 36.44 -2.05 -1.00
N GLU A 167 37.30 -3.07 -1.03
CA GLU A 167 36.89 -4.42 -1.40
C GLU A 167 35.78 -4.91 -0.45
N LYS A 168 34.72 -5.48 -1.01
CA LYS A 168 33.62 -6.03 -0.22
C LYS A 168 34.10 -7.30 0.48
N ILE A 169 34.05 -7.28 1.81
CA ILE A 169 34.30 -8.45 2.64
C ILE A 169 32.95 -9.02 3.07
N TYR A 170 32.85 -10.34 3.01
CA TYR A 170 31.68 -11.09 3.40
C TYR A 170 31.96 -11.87 4.68
N HIS A 171 30.91 -12.15 5.45
CA HIS A 171 30.95 -13.10 6.54
C HIS A 171 29.90 -14.17 6.36
N ASP A 172 30.10 -15.27 7.06
CA ASP A 172 29.15 -16.35 7.17
C ASP A 172 27.80 -15.83 7.68
N SER A 173 26.73 -16.30 7.05
CA SER A 173 25.33 -15.97 7.42
C SER A 173 24.76 -16.88 8.52
N GLY A 174 25.44 -17.97 8.88
CA GLY A 174 25.00 -18.89 9.93
C GLY A 174 23.70 -19.62 9.59
N GLN A 175 23.47 -19.98 8.32
CA GLN A 175 22.25 -20.67 7.90
C GLN A 175 22.46 -22.13 7.56
N PHE A 176 23.40 -22.43 6.65
CA PHE A 176 23.68 -23.78 6.20
C PHE A 176 25.08 -23.92 5.60
N TYR A 177 25.56 -25.15 5.43
CA TYR A 177 26.79 -25.49 4.70
C TYR A 177 26.51 -26.73 3.85
N ALA A 178 26.66 -26.63 2.53
CA ALA A 178 26.47 -27.75 1.62
C ALA A 178 27.83 -28.24 1.11
N CYS A 179 28.07 -29.54 1.13
CA CYS A 179 29.36 -30.10 0.73
C CYS A 179 29.21 -31.51 0.16
N ARG A 180 30.12 -31.88 -0.74
CA ARG A 180 30.26 -33.27 -1.18
C ARG A 180 30.87 -34.11 -0.07
N THR A 181 30.30 -35.28 0.16
CA THR A 181 30.71 -36.18 1.25
C THR A 181 32.17 -36.64 1.11
N ASP A 182 32.64 -36.87 -0.12
CA ASP A 182 34.01 -37.28 -0.38
C ASP A 182 35.03 -36.17 -0.07
N ALA A 183 34.74 -34.93 -0.48
CA ALA A 183 35.55 -33.76 -0.15
C ALA A 183 35.60 -33.51 1.37
N PHE A 184 34.45 -33.56 2.03
CA PHE A 184 34.37 -33.41 3.49
C PHE A 184 35.25 -34.42 4.24
N PHE A 185 35.20 -35.71 3.88
CA PHE A 185 36.04 -36.73 4.54
C PHE A 185 37.52 -36.65 4.14
N ARG A 186 37.84 -36.07 2.99
CA ARG A 186 39.23 -35.82 2.58
C ARG A 186 39.86 -34.74 3.45
N ASP A 187 39.14 -33.64 3.68
CA ASP A 187 39.69 -32.44 4.30
C ASP A 187 39.29 -32.28 5.78
N ASN A 188 38.31 -33.07 6.26
CA ASN A 188 37.69 -33.03 7.59
C ASN A 188 37.05 -31.68 7.94
N THR A 189 36.58 -30.94 6.94
CA THR A 189 35.85 -29.68 7.10
C THR A 189 35.00 -29.38 5.88
N THR A 190 34.01 -28.50 6.01
CA THR A 190 33.30 -27.92 4.87
C THR A 190 34.09 -26.80 4.18
N ASP A 191 35.13 -26.27 4.82
CA ASP A 191 35.96 -25.17 4.30
C ASP A 191 37.08 -25.69 3.39
N VAL A 192 36.68 -26.31 2.28
CA VAL A 192 37.59 -26.91 1.29
C VAL A 192 38.13 -25.87 0.29
N ASP A 193 39.19 -26.21 -0.45
CA ASP A 193 39.80 -25.31 -1.43
C ASP A 193 38.81 -24.87 -2.54
N ASP A 194 37.97 -25.79 -3.03
CA ASP A 194 36.93 -25.51 -4.04
C ASP A 194 35.57 -25.20 -3.38
N MET A 195 35.54 -24.04 -2.72
CA MET A 195 34.37 -23.53 -1.99
C MET A 195 33.82 -22.26 -2.64
N VAL A 196 32.51 -22.22 -2.86
CA VAL A 196 31.82 -21.08 -3.48
C VAL A 196 30.71 -20.52 -2.60
N ALA A 197 30.30 -19.29 -2.88
CA ALA A 197 29.30 -18.58 -2.11
C ALA A 197 27.89 -18.63 -2.72
N VAL A 198 26.88 -18.59 -1.84
CA VAL A 198 25.54 -18.06 -2.12
C VAL A 198 25.45 -16.70 -1.42
N ILE A 199 25.30 -15.60 -2.16
CA ILE A 199 25.29 -14.26 -1.57
C ILE A 199 23.86 -13.90 -1.15
N LEU A 200 23.69 -13.62 0.13
CA LEU A 200 22.43 -13.20 0.74
C LEU A 200 22.40 -11.68 0.99
N SER A 201 21.20 -11.12 1.06
CA SER A 201 20.98 -9.74 1.51
C SER A 201 20.92 -9.65 3.04
N GLU A 202 21.14 -8.44 3.58
CA GLU A 202 21.10 -8.17 5.03
C GLU A 202 19.73 -8.50 5.65
N ASP A 203 18.64 -8.36 4.88
CA ASP A 203 17.30 -8.66 5.35
C ASP A 203 17.04 -10.17 5.48
N GLU A 204 17.78 -10.98 4.72
CA GLU A 204 17.68 -12.45 4.71
C GLU A 204 18.55 -13.11 5.80
N VAL A 205 19.24 -12.36 6.67
CA VAL A 205 20.20 -12.91 7.63
C VAL A 205 20.05 -12.34 9.03
N GLN A 206 20.08 -13.22 10.04
CA GLN A 206 20.26 -12.86 11.44
C GLN A 206 20.76 -14.08 12.22
N ASP A 207 21.98 -13.99 12.78
CA ASP A 207 22.42 -14.96 13.77
C ASP A 207 21.75 -14.65 15.12
N ILE A 208 21.23 -15.67 15.80
CA ILE A 208 20.32 -15.53 16.94
C ILE A 208 20.98 -16.02 18.22
N ASP A 209 21.84 -15.24 18.84
CA ASP A 209 22.56 -15.71 20.03
C ASP A 209 22.05 -15.11 21.34
N THR A 210 21.37 -13.98 21.23
CA THR A 210 20.82 -13.21 22.35
C THR A 210 19.32 -12.97 22.18
N PHE A 211 18.65 -12.49 23.24
CA PHE A 211 17.24 -12.11 23.13
C PHE A 211 17.04 -10.87 22.25
N GLU A 212 18.05 -10.01 22.16
CA GLU A 212 18.09 -8.88 21.24
C GLU A 212 18.10 -9.36 19.78
N ASP A 213 18.94 -10.33 19.45
CA ASP A 213 18.96 -10.94 18.11
C ASP A 213 17.63 -11.60 17.77
N TRP A 214 17.01 -12.27 18.75
CA TRP A 214 15.69 -12.87 18.60
C TRP A 214 14.65 -11.82 18.21
N LYS A 215 14.65 -10.66 18.89
CA LYS A 215 13.73 -9.57 18.61
C LYS A 215 13.97 -8.96 17.23
N ILE A 216 15.23 -8.79 16.82
CA ILE A 216 15.59 -8.31 15.47
C ILE A 216 15.12 -9.31 14.41
N ALA A 217 15.35 -10.60 14.63
CA ALA A 217 14.90 -11.66 13.74
C ALA A 217 13.37 -11.66 13.58
N GLU A 218 12.59 -11.52 14.66
CA GLU A 218 11.13 -11.44 14.55
C GLU A 218 10.67 -10.24 13.71
N GLN A 219 11.33 -9.08 13.87
CA GLN A 219 11.01 -7.88 13.09
C GLN A 219 11.34 -8.07 11.61
N LYS A 220 12.56 -8.52 11.30
CA LYS A 220 12.97 -8.84 9.92
C LYS A 220 12.03 -9.84 9.28
N TYR A 221 11.69 -10.93 10.00
CA TYR A 221 10.82 -11.98 9.48
C TYR A 221 9.40 -11.49 9.20
N ARG A 222 8.80 -10.70 10.09
CA ARG A 222 7.46 -10.10 9.86
C ARG A 222 7.47 -9.17 8.65
N ASN A 223 8.52 -8.34 8.51
CA ASN A 223 8.65 -7.43 7.37
C ASN A 223 8.79 -8.19 6.05
N LEU A 224 9.61 -9.24 6.01
CA LEU A 224 9.75 -10.11 4.83
C LEU A 224 8.45 -10.85 4.51
N LYS A 225 7.69 -11.29 5.52
CA LYS A 225 6.39 -11.91 5.29
C LYS A 225 5.40 -10.92 4.67
N SER A 226 5.27 -9.72 5.23
CA SER A 226 4.45 -8.66 4.65
C SER A 226 4.87 -8.32 3.22
N ALA A 227 6.17 -8.20 2.93
CA ALA A 227 6.68 -7.95 1.58
C ALA A 227 6.47 -9.14 0.62
N SER A 228 6.58 -10.38 1.11
CA SER A 228 6.36 -11.60 0.31
C SER A 228 4.89 -11.84 0.01
N GLU A 229 4.00 -11.54 0.96
CA GLU A 229 2.56 -11.51 0.76
C GLU A 229 2.21 -10.38 -0.21
N GLU A 230 2.83 -9.20 -0.11
CA GLU A 230 2.70 -8.12 -1.10
C GLU A 230 3.16 -8.54 -2.52
N MET A 231 4.15 -9.42 -2.67
CA MET A 231 4.66 -9.91 -3.98
C MET A 231 3.95 -11.17 -4.52
N THR A 232 3.38 -12.03 -3.68
CA THR A 232 2.72 -13.28 -4.11
C THR A 232 1.23 -13.13 -4.42
N ASN A 233 0.66 -11.95 -4.21
CA ASN A 233 -0.76 -11.74 -4.44
C ASN A 233 -1.10 -11.49 -5.91
N MET A 234 -1.47 -12.59 -6.58
CA MET A 234 -2.20 -12.69 -7.85
C MET A 234 -1.70 -11.89 -9.06
N SER A 235 -0.48 -11.34 -9.04
CA SER A 235 0.04 -10.62 -10.20
C SER A 235 0.19 -11.59 -11.40
N GLY A 236 -0.59 -11.36 -12.46
CA GLY A 236 -0.55 -12.14 -13.70
C GLY A 236 -1.65 -13.21 -13.86
N GLU A 237 -2.46 -13.50 -12.84
CA GLU A 237 -3.63 -14.37 -13.03
C GLU A 237 -4.73 -13.65 -13.80
N LYS A 238 -5.47 -14.37 -14.66
CA LYS A 238 -6.62 -13.79 -15.37
C LYS A 238 -7.71 -13.39 -14.37
N PHE A 239 -8.23 -12.18 -14.53
CA PHE A 239 -9.33 -11.69 -13.72
C PHE A 239 -10.60 -12.54 -13.92
N ASP A 240 -11.06 -13.19 -12.86
CA ASP A 240 -12.23 -14.07 -12.86
C ASP A 240 -13.12 -13.78 -11.64
N ASP A 241 -14.18 -12.98 -11.86
CA ASP A 241 -15.15 -12.60 -10.83
C ASP A 241 -15.83 -13.80 -10.15
N SER A 242 -15.85 -14.98 -10.77
CA SER A 242 -16.50 -16.16 -10.19
C SER A 242 -15.71 -16.79 -9.05
N LYS A 243 -14.40 -16.51 -8.96
CA LYS A 243 -13.51 -17.05 -7.93
C LYS A 243 -13.32 -16.13 -6.73
N LEU A 244 -13.71 -14.86 -6.86
CA LEU A 244 -13.52 -13.85 -5.82
C LEU A 244 -14.62 -13.94 -4.76
N LYS A 245 -14.21 -13.91 -3.49
CA LYS A 245 -15.12 -13.92 -2.34
C LYS A 245 -15.73 -12.53 -2.13
N THR A 246 -17.06 -12.46 -2.12
CA THR A 246 -17.82 -11.23 -1.81
C THR A 246 -17.93 -10.99 -0.30
N PRO A 247 -18.18 -9.72 0.12
CA PRO A 247 -18.22 -8.52 -0.72
C PRO A 247 -16.81 -7.98 -1.06
N TYR A 248 -16.67 -7.31 -2.21
CA TYR A 248 -15.43 -6.62 -2.60
C TYR A 248 -15.69 -5.41 -3.48
N TYR A 249 -14.73 -4.48 -3.53
CA TYR A 249 -14.70 -3.46 -4.57
C TYR A 249 -13.90 -3.95 -5.76
N ARG A 250 -14.40 -3.68 -6.97
CA ARG A 250 -13.71 -3.92 -8.24
C ARG A 250 -13.35 -2.59 -8.88
N VAL A 251 -12.11 -2.45 -9.31
CA VAL A 251 -11.63 -1.36 -10.16
C VAL A 251 -11.40 -1.91 -11.57
N ASP A 252 -11.96 -1.26 -12.59
CA ASP A 252 -11.63 -1.53 -13.99
C ASP A 252 -10.61 -0.48 -14.46
N GLU A 253 -9.35 -0.90 -14.59
CA GLU A 253 -8.25 -0.02 -14.95
C GLU A 253 -8.43 0.60 -16.35
N SER A 254 -9.04 -0.15 -17.28
CA SER A 254 -9.26 0.35 -18.64
C SER A 254 -10.28 1.47 -18.68
N LEU A 255 -11.34 1.39 -17.87
CA LEU A 255 -12.31 2.49 -17.71
C LEU A 255 -11.66 3.70 -17.04
N LEU A 256 -10.85 3.49 -16.00
CA LEU A 256 -10.12 4.58 -15.33
C LEU A 256 -9.17 5.29 -16.30
N ASN A 257 -8.43 4.53 -17.11
CA ASN A 257 -7.53 5.08 -18.13
C ASN A 257 -8.28 5.84 -19.22
N ALA A 258 -9.50 5.42 -19.58
CA ALA A 258 -10.34 6.14 -20.52
C ALA A 258 -10.79 7.50 -19.97
N ASP A 259 -11.18 7.57 -18.69
CA ASP A 259 -11.57 8.82 -18.03
C ASP A 259 -10.38 9.78 -17.85
N ILE A 260 -9.20 9.25 -17.49
CA ILE A 260 -7.93 10.00 -17.47
C ILE A 260 -7.63 10.59 -18.85
N LYS A 261 -7.73 9.78 -19.90
CA LYS A 261 -7.49 10.22 -21.27
C LYS A 261 -8.50 11.28 -21.70
N MET A 262 -9.78 11.11 -21.38
CA MET A 262 -10.84 12.06 -21.71
C MET A 262 -10.56 13.45 -21.14
N LEU A 263 -10.16 13.53 -19.87
CA LEU A 263 -9.79 14.80 -19.23
C LEU A 263 -8.59 15.45 -19.91
N LYS A 264 -7.51 14.68 -20.10
CA LYS A 264 -6.27 15.19 -20.71
C LYS A 264 -6.48 15.64 -22.15
N ASP A 265 -7.22 14.88 -22.95
CA ASP A 265 -7.53 15.24 -24.34
C ASP A 265 -8.31 16.57 -24.39
N ALA A 266 -9.31 16.74 -23.53
CA ALA A 266 -10.10 17.97 -23.47
C ALA A 266 -9.22 19.16 -23.04
N LEU A 267 -8.37 18.99 -22.02
CA LEU A 267 -7.44 20.02 -21.57
C LEU A 267 -6.38 20.37 -22.61
N ASN A 268 -5.77 19.38 -23.27
CA ASN A 268 -4.81 19.59 -24.35
C ASN A 268 -5.42 20.38 -25.50
N LYS A 269 -6.69 20.12 -25.82
CA LYS A 269 -7.38 20.78 -26.93
C LYS A 269 -7.72 22.24 -26.62
N ASP A 270 -8.28 22.52 -25.44
CA ASP A 270 -8.93 23.81 -25.17
C ASP A 270 -8.09 24.76 -24.28
N TRP A 271 -7.00 24.28 -23.64
CA TRP A 271 -6.12 25.13 -22.82
C TRP A 271 -4.60 24.83 -22.95
N ASN A 272 -4.21 23.55 -23.07
CA ASN A 272 -2.84 23.05 -23.31
C ASN A 272 -1.73 23.43 -22.30
N ASN A 273 -2.04 24.25 -21.28
CA ASN A 273 -1.15 24.57 -20.15
C ASN A 273 -1.89 24.32 -18.84
N TYR A 274 -1.84 23.11 -18.31
CA TYR A 274 -2.73 22.71 -17.21
C TYR A 274 -2.04 21.85 -16.15
N ILE A 275 -2.70 21.75 -15.01
CA ILE A 275 -2.39 20.76 -13.97
C ILE A 275 -3.63 19.90 -13.79
N CYS A 276 -3.50 18.60 -14.04
CA CYS A 276 -4.46 17.63 -13.55
C CYS A 276 -4.08 17.29 -12.10
N SER A 277 -4.98 17.50 -11.16
CA SER A 277 -4.84 16.96 -9.81
C SER A 277 -5.95 15.95 -9.53
N TYR A 278 -5.81 15.18 -8.46
CA TYR A 278 -6.84 14.27 -8.00
C TYR A 278 -7.22 14.58 -6.56
N SER A 279 -8.51 14.70 -6.31
CA SER A 279 -9.05 14.99 -4.99
C SER A 279 -9.03 13.76 -4.09
N VAL A 280 -7.98 13.65 -3.26
CA VAL A 280 -7.66 12.44 -2.46
C VAL A 280 -8.80 12.07 -1.52
N LYS A 281 -9.45 13.06 -0.91
CA LYS A 281 -10.63 12.87 -0.03
C LYS A 281 -11.76 12.04 -0.64
N THR A 282 -11.84 11.99 -1.98
CA THR A 282 -12.91 11.26 -2.66
C THR A 282 -12.66 9.75 -2.73
N ASN A 283 -11.40 9.32 -2.78
CA ASN A 283 -10.96 7.93 -2.63
C ASN A 283 -9.44 7.89 -2.42
N SER A 284 -9.00 7.59 -1.20
CA SER A 284 -7.59 7.57 -0.82
C SER A 284 -6.91 6.21 -1.00
N LEU A 285 -7.48 5.30 -1.81
CA LEU A 285 -6.88 3.99 -2.07
C LEU A 285 -5.43 4.14 -2.59
N PRO A 286 -4.42 3.58 -1.90
CA PRO A 286 -3.02 3.76 -2.27
C PRO A 286 -2.69 3.39 -3.72
N TRP A 287 -3.23 2.28 -4.21
CA TRP A 287 -3.07 1.85 -5.60
C TRP A 287 -3.57 2.90 -6.60
N LEU A 288 -4.74 3.50 -6.34
CA LEU A 288 -5.33 4.52 -7.20
C LEU A 288 -4.45 5.77 -7.26
N LEU A 289 -3.95 6.23 -6.11
CA LEU A 289 -3.08 7.40 -6.05
C LEU A 289 -1.75 7.13 -6.79
N ALA A 290 -1.15 5.96 -6.61
CA ALA A 290 0.04 5.57 -7.36
C ALA A 290 -0.22 5.55 -8.88
N HIS A 291 -1.34 4.96 -9.31
CA HIS A 291 -1.74 4.91 -10.72
C HIS A 291 -1.95 6.30 -11.33
N LEU A 292 -2.62 7.20 -10.60
CA LEU A 292 -2.85 8.59 -11.05
C LEU A 292 -1.55 9.40 -11.11
N LYS A 293 -0.65 9.20 -10.14
CA LYS A 293 0.70 9.80 -10.14
C LYS A 293 1.51 9.40 -11.35
N GLU A 294 1.52 8.11 -11.70
CA GLU A 294 2.18 7.60 -12.91
C GLU A 294 1.59 8.22 -14.17
N ASN A 295 0.30 8.56 -14.12
CA ASN A 295 -0.39 9.34 -15.14
C ASN A 295 -0.23 10.87 -14.97
N GLY A 296 0.73 11.34 -14.18
CA GLY A 296 1.09 12.76 -14.08
C GLY A 296 0.10 13.63 -13.30
N PHE A 297 -0.81 13.04 -12.53
CA PHE A 297 -1.69 13.81 -11.65
C PHE A 297 -0.94 14.31 -10.42
N TYR A 298 -1.30 15.51 -9.97
CA TYR A 298 -0.93 16.06 -8.67
C TYR A 298 -1.87 15.49 -7.59
N ALA A 299 -1.40 15.42 -6.34
CA ALA A 299 -2.27 15.07 -5.21
C ALA A 299 -2.93 16.35 -4.68
N GLU A 300 -4.26 16.45 -4.78
CA GLU A 300 -5.03 17.47 -4.06
C GLU A 300 -5.43 16.92 -2.69
N VAL A 301 -4.87 17.51 -1.65
CA VAL A 301 -5.02 17.08 -0.26
C VAL A 301 -5.73 18.15 0.54
N VAL A 302 -6.52 17.75 1.53
CA VAL A 302 -7.24 18.63 2.46
C VAL A 302 -6.87 18.39 3.92
N SER A 303 -5.99 17.44 4.21
CA SER A 303 -5.49 17.17 5.57
C SER A 303 -4.02 16.76 5.58
N LYS A 304 -3.42 16.74 6.78
CA LYS A 304 -2.04 16.28 6.99
C LYS A 304 -1.87 14.81 6.64
N GLU A 305 -2.85 13.99 6.99
CA GLU A 305 -2.83 12.54 6.76
C GLU A 305 -2.85 12.23 5.26
N GLU A 306 -3.63 12.98 4.48
CA GLU A 306 -3.64 12.86 3.03
C GLU A 306 -2.31 13.32 2.41
N TYR A 307 -1.72 14.41 2.92
CA TYR A 307 -0.39 14.87 2.52
C TYR A 307 0.68 13.80 2.79
N GLU A 308 0.73 13.26 4.00
CA GLU A 308 1.69 12.23 4.40
C GLU A 308 1.51 10.94 3.59
N LEU A 309 0.26 10.55 3.32
CA LEU A 309 -0.04 9.41 2.44
C LEU A 309 0.50 9.65 1.02
N ALA A 310 0.26 10.83 0.44
CA ALA A 310 0.76 11.17 -0.89
C ALA A 310 2.30 11.09 -0.93
N LEU A 311 2.99 11.62 0.08
CA LEU A 311 4.45 11.54 0.16
C LEU A 311 4.96 10.10 0.28
N ARG A 312 4.30 9.27 1.08
CA ARG A 312 4.64 7.83 1.20
C ARG A 312 4.50 7.07 -0.12
N LEU A 313 3.58 7.49 -0.98
CA LEU A 313 3.41 6.98 -2.34
C LEU A 313 4.35 7.66 -3.36
N GLY A 314 5.29 8.46 -2.85
CA GLY A 314 6.37 9.09 -3.60
C GLY A 314 5.94 10.29 -4.42
N TYR A 315 4.79 10.91 -4.14
CA TYR A 315 4.52 12.25 -4.69
C TYR A 315 5.61 13.20 -4.19
N ARG A 316 6.09 14.07 -5.09
CA ARG A 316 6.98 15.14 -4.68
C ARG A 316 6.17 16.30 -4.10
N LYS A 317 6.76 17.07 -3.19
CA LYS A 317 6.10 18.21 -2.55
C LYS A 317 5.68 19.31 -3.55
N ASP A 318 6.37 19.43 -4.68
CA ASP A 318 6.01 20.31 -5.82
C ASP A 318 4.87 19.75 -6.70
N GLN A 319 4.40 18.54 -6.40
CA GLN A 319 3.26 17.87 -7.06
C GLN A 319 2.04 17.73 -6.12
N VAL A 320 1.97 18.58 -5.08
CA VAL A 320 0.85 18.62 -4.13
C VAL A 320 0.12 19.95 -4.24
N ILE A 321 -1.21 19.89 -4.16
CA ILE A 321 -2.11 21.03 -3.99
C ILE A 321 -2.76 20.89 -2.62
N TYR A 322 -2.50 21.84 -1.71
CA TYR A 322 -3.07 21.82 -0.36
C TYR A 322 -4.26 22.76 -0.24
N ASN A 323 -5.44 22.17 -0.12
CA ASN A 323 -6.72 22.83 0.12
C ASN A 323 -7.22 22.54 1.55
N GLY A 324 -8.49 22.85 1.82
CA GLY A 324 -9.17 22.52 3.06
C GLY A 324 -9.12 23.65 4.11
N PRO A 325 -10.09 23.66 5.05
CA PRO A 325 -10.23 24.71 6.06
C PRO A 325 -9.28 24.55 7.26
N ILE A 326 -8.68 23.37 7.42
CA ILE A 326 -7.77 23.08 8.54
C ILE A 326 -6.51 22.47 7.94
N LYS A 327 -5.47 23.29 7.83
CA LYS A 327 -4.17 22.86 7.33
C LYS A 327 -3.18 22.67 8.48
N ASP A 328 -2.24 21.76 8.31
CA ASP A 328 -1.06 21.65 9.15
C ASP A 328 0.00 22.67 8.70
N LYS A 329 0.56 23.42 9.67
CA LYS A 329 1.50 24.52 9.39
C LYS A 329 2.80 24.04 8.77
N ASP A 330 3.31 22.88 9.20
CA ASP A 330 4.57 22.36 8.67
C ASP A 330 4.36 21.91 7.22
N ALA A 331 3.30 21.15 6.94
CA ALA A 331 2.93 20.77 5.57
C ALA A 331 2.69 21.99 4.67
N PHE A 332 1.97 23.01 5.16
CA PHE A 332 1.78 24.29 4.45
C PHE A 332 3.11 24.91 4.03
N CYS A 333 4.08 25.01 4.95
CA CYS A 333 5.37 25.63 4.69
C CYS A 333 6.23 24.78 3.76
N GLU A 334 6.26 23.46 3.96
CA GLU A 334 7.05 22.53 3.16
C GLU A 334 6.63 22.50 1.69
N ILE A 335 5.32 22.56 1.42
CA ILE A 335 4.77 22.59 0.06
C ILE A 335 5.18 23.88 -0.64
N LEU A 336 5.00 25.04 0.01
CA LEU A 336 5.42 26.34 -0.55
C LEU A 336 6.94 26.40 -0.78
N LEU A 337 7.74 25.87 0.15
CA LEU A 337 9.19 25.80 0.00
C LEU A 337 9.62 24.88 -1.16
N ALA A 338 8.83 23.86 -1.49
CA ALA A 338 9.09 23.00 -2.65
C ALA A 338 8.59 23.58 -3.98
N GLY A 339 7.78 24.63 -3.96
CA GLY A 339 7.12 25.17 -5.15
C GLY A 339 5.81 24.45 -5.51
N GLY A 340 5.22 23.72 -4.56
CA GLY A 340 3.87 23.20 -4.69
C GLY A 340 2.80 24.28 -4.49
N ILE A 341 1.54 23.89 -4.57
CA ILE A 341 0.42 24.82 -4.53
C ILE A 341 -0.26 24.76 -3.17
N VAL A 342 -0.55 25.91 -2.59
CA VAL A 342 -1.40 26.02 -1.40
C VAL A 342 -2.46 27.08 -1.67
N ASN A 343 -3.73 26.71 -1.53
CA ASN A 343 -4.84 27.63 -1.63
C ASN A 343 -5.32 27.99 -0.21
N MET A 344 -5.08 29.23 0.23
CA MET A 344 -5.52 29.70 1.54
C MET A 344 -7.04 29.79 1.61
N ASP A 345 -7.58 29.37 2.74
CA ASP A 345 -9.00 29.22 3.06
C ASP A 345 -9.36 29.87 4.41
N SER A 346 -8.38 30.08 5.31
CA SER A 346 -8.62 30.45 6.71
C SER A 346 -7.73 31.57 7.24
N SER A 347 -8.28 32.39 8.14
CA SER A 347 -7.69 33.65 8.63
C SER A 347 -6.33 33.53 9.34
N TYR A 348 -5.92 32.34 9.79
CA TYR A 348 -4.62 32.12 10.42
C TYR A 348 -3.48 31.87 9.40
N GLU A 349 -3.79 31.45 8.17
CA GLU A 349 -2.79 31.10 7.16
C GLU A 349 -1.96 32.30 6.66
N PRO A 350 -2.53 33.52 6.51
CA PRO A 350 -1.73 34.70 6.21
C PRO A 350 -0.64 35.00 7.25
N LEU A 351 -0.84 34.63 8.52
CA LEU A 351 0.17 34.78 9.57
C LEU A 351 1.33 33.80 9.37
N TRP A 352 1.04 32.56 8.96
CA TRP A 352 2.07 31.57 8.67
C TRP A 352 2.86 31.94 7.41
N LEU A 353 2.18 32.48 6.40
CA LEU A 353 2.82 33.01 5.20
C LEU A 353 3.74 34.18 5.51
N GLU A 354 3.33 35.09 6.40
CA GLU A 354 4.18 36.20 6.88
C GLU A 354 5.45 35.69 7.57
N GLU A 355 5.32 34.71 8.46
CA GLU A 355 6.47 34.09 9.13
C GLU A 355 7.42 33.43 8.11
N LEU A 356 6.88 32.67 7.15
CA LEU A 356 7.66 31.98 6.12
C LEU A 356 8.40 32.98 5.21
N ALA A 357 7.68 34.00 4.74
CA ALA A 357 8.22 35.06 3.89
C ALA A 357 9.36 35.82 4.57
N ASN A 358 9.18 36.17 5.85
CA ASN A 358 10.20 36.87 6.65
C ASN A 358 11.44 36.01 6.93
N LYS A 359 11.23 34.69 7.11
CA LYS A 359 12.32 33.73 7.35
C LYS A 359 13.16 33.48 6.10
N HIS A 360 12.56 33.53 4.91
CA HIS A 360 13.19 33.20 3.63
C HIS A 360 13.16 34.37 2.64
N LYS A 361 13.82 35.49 3.01
CA LYS A 361 13.83 36.73 2.22
C LYS A 361 14.49 36.60 0.85
N ASP A 362 15.33 35.58 0.68
CA ASP A 362 16.03 35.23 -0.55
C ASP A 362 15.19 34.39 -1.53
N ARG A 363 13.99 33.98 -1.12
CA ARG A 363 13.07 33.16 -1.91
C ARG A 363 11.78 33.90 -2.22
N SER A 364 11.23 33.65 -3.39
CA SER A 364 9.90 34.12 -3.78
C SER A 364 8.86 33.01 -3.63
N PHE A 365 7.68 33.36 -3.13
CA PHE A 365 6.57 32.43 -2.93
C PHE A 365 5.35 32.84 -3.76
N GLY A 366 4.71 31.86 -4.38
CA GLY A 366 3.38 32.00 -4.95
C GLY A 366 2.35 31.38 -4.01
N ILE A 367 1.28 32.09 -3.70
CA ILE A 367 0.18 31.58 -2.87
C ILE A 367 -1.15 31.66 -3.62
N GLY A 368 -1.97 30.65 -3.46
CA GLY A 368 -3.36 30.63 -3.93
C GLY A 368 -4.31 31.22 -2.89
N ILE A 369 -5.41 31.80 -3.36
CA ILE A 369 -6.50 32.27 -2.50
C ILE A 369 -7.78 31.59 -2.94
N ARG A 370 -8.46 30.90 -2.02
CA ARG A 370 -9.78 30.34 -2.28
C ARG A 370 -10.83 31.45 -2.17
N VAL A 371 -11.55 31.67 -3.25
CA VAL A 371 -12.57 32.72 -3.34
C VAL A 371 -13.90 32.18 -2.88
N ASN A 372 -14.57 32.94 -2.02
CA ASN A 372 -15.98 32.77 -1.70
C ASN A 372 -16.75 33.92 -2.35
N TYR A 373 -17.69 33.59 -3.22
CA TYR A 373 -18.48 34.54 -3.98
C TYR A 373 -19.92 34.03 -4.08
N ASP A 374 -20.88 34.93 -3.92
CA ASP A 374 -22.30 34.63 -4.08
C ASP A 374 -22.66 34.47 -5.56
N ILE A 375 -22.54 33.23 -6.03
CA ILE A 375 -22.80 32.89 -7.43
C ILE A 375 -24.28 32.99 -7.81
N SER A 376 -25.20 33.10 -6.83
CA SER A 376 -26.63 33.30 -7.10
C SER A 376 -26.90 34.64 -7.79
N THR A 377 -26.00 35.61 -7.64
CA THR A 377 -26.04 36.88 -8.37
C THR A 377 -25.87 36.73 -9.88
N ILE A 378 -25.27 35.61 -10.34
CA ILE A 378 -25.03 35.30 -11.76
C ILE A 378 -26.02 34.25 -12.27
N ILE A 379 -26.30 33.22 -11.46
CA ILE A 379 -27.18 32.08 -11.81
C ILE A 379 -28.24 31.84 -10.71
N PRO A 380 -29.20 32.76 -10.52
CA PRO A 380 -30.15 32.71 -9.42
C PRO A 380 -31.03 31.44 -9.44
N ASP A 381 -31.33 30.92 -10.63
CA ASP A 381 -32.20 29.76 -10.82
C ASP A 381 -31.52 28.40 -10.51
N GLU A 382 -30.20 28.40 -10.27
CA GLU A 382 -29.41 27.19 -10.03
C GLU A 382 -28.89 27.04 -8.59
N VAL A 383 -29.11 28.04 -7.75
CA VAL A 383 -28.76 28.05 -6.32
C VAL A 383 -30.05 27.86 -5.51
N LEU A 384 -30.04 26.97 -4.50
CA LEU A 384 -31.20 26.81 -3.63
C LEU A 384 -31.34 28.04 -2.72
N ALA A 385 -32.55 28.59 -2.61
CA ALA A 385 -32.83 29.78 -1.81
C ALA A 385 -32.59 29.60 -0.28
N ASP A 386 -32.45 28.36 0.20
CA ASP A 386 -32.38 28.00 1.63
C ASP A 386 -30.96 27.71 2.15
N GLU A 387 -29.89 27.88 1.35
CA GLU A 387 -28.51 27.67 1.80
C GLU A 387 -27.83 29.00 2.21
N GLU A 388 -27.31 29.10 3.43
CA GLU A 388 -26.57 30.28 3.97
C GLU A 388 -25.22 30.56 3.26
N GLY A 389 -25.04 30.08 2.03
CA GLY A 389 -23.78 30.16 1.28
C GLY A 389 -22.73 29.12 1.70
N SER A 390 -21.58 29.15 1.01
CA SER A 390 -20.45 28.27 1.33
C SER A 390 -19.69 28.80 2.54
N ARG A 391 -19.23 27.90 3.43
CA ARG A 391 -18.37 28.25 4.57
C ARG A 391 -16.87 28.36 4.23
N PHE A 392 -16.49 28.11 2.98
CA PHE A 392 -15.09 27.97 2.56
C PHE A 392 -14.60 29.17 1.76
N GLY A 393 -13.33 29.54 1.93
CA GLY A 393 -12.70 30.65 1.22
C GLY A 393 -13.03 32.02 1.79
N TYR A 394 -12.41 33.05 1.22
CA TYR A 394 -12.56 34.44 1.66
C TYR A 394 -13.69 35.13 0.89
N CYS A 395 -14.65 35.68 1.64
CA CYS A 395 -15.86 36.30 1.09
C CYS A 395 -15.55 37.60 0.35
N TYR A 396 -16.05 37.67 -0.88
CA TYR A 396 -15.93 38.83 -1.74
C TYR A 396 -16.87 39.96 -1.28
N GLU A 397 -18.13 39.63 -0.97
CA GLU A 397 -19.21 40.58 -0.70
C GLU A 397 -18.97 41.42 0.56
N ASN A 398 -18.32 40.85 1.57
CA ASN A 398 -18.01 41.55 2.82
C ASN A 398 -16.58 42.16 2.85
N GLY A 399 -15.83 42.04 1.74
CA GLY A 399 -14.49 42.59 1.57
C GLY A 399 -13.36 41.81 2.27
N GLU A 400 -13.62 40.65 2.86
CA GLU A 400 -12.55 39.83 3.48
C GLU A 400 -11.55 39.32 2.42
N LEU A 401 -12.02 39.00 1.21
CA LEU A 401 -11.13 38.63 0.10
C LEU A 401 -10.11 39.73 -0.19
N GLY A 402 -10.56 40.99 -0.33
CA GLY A 402 -9.69 42.13 -0.59
C GLY A 402 -8.66 42.35 0.51
N LYS A 403 -9.08 42.27 1.78
CA LYS A 403 -8.17 42.39 2.94
C LYS A 403 -7.04 41.37 2.90
N VAL A 404 -7.34 40.13 2.51
CA VAL A 404 -6.32 39.06 2.43
C VAL A 404 -5.40 39.27 1.23
N ILE A 405 -5.93 39.67 0.07
CA ILE A 405 -5.12 40.03 -1.10
C ILE A 405 -4.15 41.17 -0.75
N ASP A 406 -4.62 42.23 -0.10
CA ASP A 406 -3.80 43.37 0.30
C ASP A 406 -2.71 42.96 1.31
N LYS A 407 -3.06 42.10 2.26
CA LYS A 407 -2.08 41.53 3.21
C LYS A 407 -1.00 40.72 2.48
N VAL A 408 -1.35 39.88 1.52
CA VAL A 408 -0.38 39.12 0.71
C VAL A 408 0.51 40.06 -0.11
N LYS A 409 -0.07 41.06 -0.77
CA LYS A 409 0.67 42.07 -1.55
C LYS A 409 1.63 42.91 -0.71
N SER A 410 1.41 43.01 0.60
CA SER A 410 2.32 43.72 1.51
C SER A 410 3.66 43.00 1.72
N PHE A 411 3.77 41.71 1.37
CA PHE A 411 5.01 40.95 1.49
C PHE A 411 5.87 41.08 0.22
N PRO A 412 7.12 41.56 0.30
CA PRO A 412 7.93 41.90 -0.88
C PRO A 412 8.34 40.68 -1.72
N ASN A 413 8.33 39.49 -1.13
CA ASN A 413 8.74 38.23 -1.75
C ASN A 413 7.59 37.22 -1.90
N VAL A 414 6.33 37.68 -1.81
CA VAL A 414 5.16 36.83 -2.02
C VAL A 414 4.26 37.46 -3.09
N LYS A 415 3.66 36.62 -3.94
CA LYS A 415 2.61 37.05 -4.86
C LYS A 415 1.38 36.16 -4.72
N VAL A 416 0.21 36.75 -5.00
CA VAL A 416 -1.00 35.96 -5.27
C VAL A 416 -0.81 35.29 -6.62
N ALA A 417 -0.47 34.01 -6.60
CA ALA A 417 -0.15 33.23 -7.79
C ALA A 417 -1.37 32.55 -8.41
N GLY A 418 -2.46 32.37 -7.65
CA GLY A 418 -3.66 31.79 -8.21
C GLY A 418 -4.92 32.06 -7.41
N LEU A 419 -6.05 31.82 -8.06
CA LEU A 419 -7.37 31.82 -7.47
C LEU A 419 -7.94 30.40 -7.52
N HIS A 420 -8.50 29.95 -6.41
CA HIS A 420 -9.21 28.67 -6.34
C HIS A 420 -10.71 28.89 -6.20
N LEU A 421 -11.45 28.35 -7.16
CA LEU A 421 -12.88 28.46 -7.36
C LEU A 421 -13.48 27.07 -7.22
N HIS A 422 -14.17 26.84 -6.11
CA HIS A 422 -14.93 25.61 -5.92
C HIS A 422 -16.28 25.95 -5.31
N SER A 423 -17.35 25.66 -6.05
CA SER A 423 -18.71 25.75 -5.53
C SER A 423 -19.38 24.40 -5.56
N SER A 424 -20.04 24.06 -4.46
CA SER A 424 -20.84 22.85 -4.29
C SER A 424 -22.21 22.97 -4.96
N THR A 425 -22.31 23.63 -6.12
CA THR A 425 -23.59 23.80 -6.80
C THR A 425 -24.23 22.43 -7.05
N LYS A 426 -25.49 22.29 -6.63
CA LYS A 426 -26.23 21.03 -6.77
C LYS A 426 -26.48 20.69 -8.24
N SER A 427 -26.58 21.70 -9.11
CA SER A 427 -26.81 21.52 -10.55
C SER A 427 -25.62 20.86 -11.24
N ARG A 428 -24.38 21.24 -10.85
CA ARG A 428 -23.13 20.90 -11.54
C ARG A 428 -23.23 21.17 -13.05
N SER A 429 -24.00 22.18 -13.45
CA SER A 429 -24.29 22.49 -14.85
C SER A 429 -23.08 23.13 -15.52
N LEU A 430 -23.08 23.20 -16.85
CA LEU A 430 -22.07 23.97 -17.59
C LEU A 430 -22.14 25.46 -17.24
N ASN A 431 -23.35 26.00 -17.02
CA ASN A 431 -23.55 27.41 -16.67
C ASN A 431 -22.92 27.75 -15.31
N ALA A 432 -23.00 26.85 -14.34
CA ALA A 432 -22.35 27.04 -13.03
C ALA A 432 -20.83 27.18 -13.17
N TYR A 433 -20.19 26.35 -14.00
CA TYR A 433 -18.74 26.46 -14.24
C TYR A 433 -18.36 27.68 -15.09
N ARG A 434 -19.24 28.13 -16.00
CA ARG A 434 -19.06 29.42 -16.69
C ARG A 434 -19.12 30.58 -15.70
N ALA A 435 -20.10 30.59 -14.81
CA ALA A 435 -20.24 31.61 -13.77
C ALA A 435 -19.02 31.64 -12.83
N LEU A 436 -18.53 30.47 -12.37
CA LEU A 436 -17.28 30.41 -11.57
C LEU A 436 -16.07 30.97 -12.34
N SER A 437 -15.97 30.68 -13.63
CA SER A 437 -14.90 31.19 -14.48
C SER A 437 -14.99 32.72 -14.65
N GLN A 438 -16.21 33.25 -14.77
CA GLN A 438 -16.45 34.69 -14.79
C GLN A 438 -16.07 35.36 -13.48
N VAL A 439 -16.33 34.72 -12.33
CA VAL A 439 -15.88 35.20 -11.02
C VAL A 439 -14.35 35.25 -10.95
N ALA A 440 -13.64 34.23 -11.46
CA ALA A 440 -12.17 34.26 -11.51
C ALA A 440 -11.66 35.47 -12.32
N VAL A 441 -12.28 35.75 -13.47
CA VAL A 441 -11.95 36.92 -14.30
C VAL A 441 -12.29 38.24 -13.61
N LEU A 442 -13.44 38.32 -12.93
CA LEU A 442 -13.88 39.49 -12.16
C LEU A 442 -12.83 39.84 -11.09
N VAL A 443 -12.52 38.88 -10.22
CA VAL A 443 -11.58 39.07 -9.10
C VAL A 443 -10.19 39.41 -9.61
N ALA A 444 -9.69 38.73 -10.65
CA ALA A 444 -8.37 39.04 -11.18
C ALA A 444 -8.28 40.46 -11.78
N LYS A 445 -9.36 40.95 -12.42
CA LYS A 445 -9.41 42.31 -12.95
C LYS A 445 -9.48 43.36 -11.85
N GLU A 446 -10.39 43.19 -10.90
CA GLU A 446 -10.63 44.17 -9.84
C GLU A 446 -9.40 44.37 -8.95
N TYR A 447 -8.73 43.27 -8.61
CA TYR A 447 -7.55 43.30 -7.76
C TYR A 447 -6.24 43.35 -8.55
N GLU A 448 -6.28 43.56 -9.87
CA GLU A 448 -5.10 43.67 -10.75
C GLU A 448 -4.09 42.51 -10.53
N LEU A 449 -4.57 41.27 -10.58
CA LEU A 449 -3.77 40.09 -10.28
C LEU A 449 -3.14 39.48 -11.55
N ASP A 450 -1.83 39.25 -11.51
CA ASP A 450 -1.09 38.49 -12.52
C ASP A 450 -0.91 37.03 -12.06
N LEU A 451 -1.86 36.17 -12.45
CA LEU A 451 -1.96 34.80 -11.97
C LEU A 451 -1.08 33.82 -12.77
N ASP A 452 -0.40 32.92 -12.07
CA ASP A 452 0.26 31.75 -12.64
C ASP A 452 -0.74 30.62 -12.92
N TYR A 453 -1.85 30.57 -12.17
CA TYR A 453 -2.88 29.56 -12.34
C TYR A 453 -4.27 30.02 -11.91
N VAL A 454 -5.30 29.42 -12.52
CA VAL A 454 -6.68 29.45 -12.06
C VAL A 454 -7.10 28.01 -11.78
N ASP A 455 -7.50 27.78 -10.54
CA ASP A 455 -7.91 26.47 -10.06
C ASP A 455 -9.43 26.40 -9.98
N MET A 456 -10.01 25.56 -10.84
CA MET A 456 -11.46 25.43 -10.99
C MET A 456 -12.05 24.32 -10.10
N GLY A 457 -11.25 23.79 -9.16
CA GLY A 457 -11.67 22.83 -8.17
C GLY A 457 -12.21 21.53 -8.79
N GLY A 458 -13.04 20.83 -8.00
CA GLY A 458 -13.76 19.63 -8.43
C GLY A 458 -15.26 19.84 -8.66
N GLY A 459 -16.03 18.77 -8.49
CA GLY A 459 -17.51 18.80 -8.52
C GLY A 459 -18.17 18.36 -9.83
N TYR A 460 -17.38 17.99 -10.84
CA TYR A 460 -17.87 17.55 -12.14
C TYR A 460 -18.74 16.28 -12.04
N TYR A 461 -19.63 16.08 -13.00
CA TYR A 461 -20.18 14.74 -13.25
C TYR A 461 -19.12 13.85 -13.92
N GLY A 462 -19.21 12.54 -13.69
CA GLY A 462 -18.43 11.53 -14.40
C GLY A 462 -19.17 10.20 -14.41
N GLY A 463 -19.21 9.53 -15.57
CA GLY A 463 -19.87 8.24 -15.74
C GLY A 463 -21.38 8.23 -15.49
N VAL A 464 -22.08 9.36 -15.67
CA VAL A 464 -23.54 9.46 -15.54
C VAL A 464 -24.16 9.79 -16.89
N GLU A 465 -25.04 8.92 -17.37
CA GLU A 465 -25.71 9.07 -18.67
C GLU A 465 -26.54 10.36 -18.73
N GLY A 466 -26.47 11.07 -19.87
CA GLY A 466 -27.19 12.32 -20.09
C GLY A 466 -26.70 13.52 -19.29
N LYS A 467 -25.62 13.39 -18.50
CA LYS A 467 -24.98 14.49 -17.78
C LYS A 467 -23.71 14.96 -18.51
N PRO A 468 -23.28 16.22 -18.29
CA PRO A 468 -22.02 16.71 -18.85
C PRO A 468 -20.80 15.89 -18.36
N ASP A 469 -19.73 15.92 -19.15
CA ASP A 469 -18.43 15.34 -18.80
C ASP A 469 -17.30 16.32 -19.16
N PHE A 470 -16.04 15.89 -19.02
CA PHE A 470 -14.88 16.74 -19.26
C PHE A 470 -14.84 17.34 -20.67
N ARG A 471 -15.39 16.66 -21.68
CA ARG A 471 -15.45 17.16 -23.07
C ARG A 471 -16.37 18.37 -23.21
N SER A 472 -17.25 18.59 -22.24
CA SER A 472 -18.16 19.73 -22.19
C SER A 472 -17.75 20.77 -21.14
N TYR A 473 -17.26 20.33 -19.97
CA TYR A 473 -16.82 21.25 -18.92
C TYR A 473 -15.59 22.06 -19.32
N VAL A 474 -14.56 21.40 -19.88
CA VAL A 474 -13.30 22.07 -20.19
C VAL A 474 -13.47 23.18 -21.22
N PRO A 475 -14.19 22.99 -22.36
CA PRO A 475 -14.45 24.10 -23.28
C PRO A 475 -15.24 25.24 -22.64
N ALA A 476 -16.25 24.92 -21.81
CA ALA A 476 -17.08 25.95 -21.17
C ALA A 476 -16.28 26.83 -20.19
N ILE A 477 -15.35 26.22 -19.45
CA ILE A 477 -14.41 26.93 -18.57
C ILE A 477 -13.41 27.75 -19.41
N SER A 478 -12.79 27.10 -20.40
CA SER A 478 -11.74 27.69 -21.23
C SER A 478 -12.24 28.91 -22.01
N GLU A 479 -13.46 28.86 -22.54
CA GLU A 479 -14.10 29.97 -23.25
C GLU A 479 -14.24 31.21 -22.37
N GLU A 480 -14.59 31.06 -21.10
CA GLU A 480 -14.74 32.20 -20.18
C GLU A 480 -13.40 32.73 -19.69
N LEU A 481 -12.48 31.84 -19.29
CA LEU A 481 -11.17 32.23 -18.76
C LEU A 481 -10.29 32.90 -19.83
N SER A 482 -10.31 32.41 -21.08
CA SER A 482 -9.50 32.96 -22.19
C SER A 482 -9.90 34.38 -22.61
N LYS A 483 -11.04 34.90 -22.14
CA LYS A 483 -11.43 36.32 -22.33
C LYS A 483 -10.51 37.29 -21.60
N PHE A 484 -9.70 36.81 -20.67
CA PHE A 484 -8.80 37.64 -19.87
C PHE A 484 -7.42 37.01 -19.65
N PHE A 485 -7.36 35.72 -19.35
CA PHE A 485 -6.10 35.03 -19.09
C PHE A 485 -5.44 34.55 -20.38
N ASP A 486 -4.12 34.71 -20.49
CA ASP A 486 -3.33 34.09 -21.55
C ASP A 486 -3.19 32.59 -21.26
N VAL A 487 -3.75 31.77 -22.15
CA VAL A 487 -3.74 30.30 -22.07
C VAL A 487 -2.32 29.72 -22.02
N ASN A 488 -1.31 30.40 -22.58
CA ASN A 488 0.06 29.91 -22.56
C ASN A 488 0.83 30.29 -21.29
N LYS A 489 0.33 31.29 -20.53
CA LYS A 489 0.97 31.77 -19.30
C LYS A 489 0.27 31.21 -18.06
N THR A 490 -1.06 31.28 -18.03
CA THR A 490 -1.86 30.92 -16.86
C THR A 490 -2.24 29.45 -16.95
N LYS A 491 -1.93 28.67 -15.92
CA LYS A 491 -2.32 27.26 -15.86
C LYS A 491 -3.78 27.10 -15.49
N LEU A 492 -4.49 26.20 -16.18
CA LEU A 492 -5.78 25.72 -15.71
C LEU A 492 -5.57 24.52 -14.78
N VAL A 493 -5.98 24.62 -13.52
CA VAL A 493 -5.97 23.48 -12.59
C VAL A 493 -7.39 22.91 -12.50
N MET A 494 -7.48 21.58 -12.61
CA MET A 494 -8.73 20.85 -12.38
C MET A 494 -8.48 19.77 -11.33
N GLU A 495 -9.42 19.64 -10.39
CA GLU A 495 -9.34 18.73 -9.25
C GLU A 495 -10.47 17.68 -9.27
N PRO A 496 -10.59 16.86 -10.33
CA PRO A 496 -11.58 15.79 -10.35
C PRO A 496 -11.38 14.83 -9.17
N GLY A 497 -12.51 14.41 -8.60
CA GLY A 497 -12.56 13.40 -7.56
C GLY A 497 -13.51 12.29 -7.98
N VAL A 498 -14.77 12.38 -7.53
CA VAL A 498 -15.84 11.43 -7.91
C VAL A 498 -15.96 11.24 -9.42
N SER A 499 -15.84 12.32 -10.21
CA SER A 499 -15.93 12.23 -11.68
C SER A 499 -14.84 11.38 -12.33
N MET A 500 -13.69 11.20 -11.67
CA MET A 500 -12.59 10.38 -12.18
C MET A 500 -12.76 8.89 -11.84
N VAL A 501 -13.37 8.59 -10.69
CA VAL A 501 -13.39 7.23 -10.13
C VAL A 501 -14.76 6.55 -10.16
N SER A 502 -15.82 7.29 -10.46
CA SER A 502 -17.18 6.74 -10.41
C SER A 502 -17.33 5.55 -11.36
N SER A 503 -17.15 5.75 -12.67
CA SER A 503 -17.37 4.75 -13.73
C SER A 503 -16.51 3.50 -13.60
N SER A 504 -15.29 3.64 -13.10
CA SER A 504 -14.31 2.56 -13.03
C SER A 504 -14.46 1.67 -11.80
N PHE A 505 -15.23 2.08 -10.78
CA PHE A 505 -15.40 1.31 -9.55
C PHE A 505 -16.80 0.69 -9.44
N SER A 506 -16.83 -0.57 -9.01
CA SER A 506 -18.05 -1.29 -8.63
C SER A 506 -17.89 -1.90 -7.24
N PHE A 507 -18.99 -2.09 -6.52
CA PHE A 507 -19.04 -2.86 -5.29
C PHE A 507 -19.89 -4.12 -5.54
N VAL A 508 -19.28 -5.29 -5.38
CA VAL A 508 -19.85 -6.58 -5.75
C VAL A 508 -20.27 -7.31 -4.48
N THR A 509 -21.51 -7.75 -4.44
CA THR A 509 -22.12 -8.47 -3.31
C THR A 509 -22.83 -9.72 -3.81
N SER A 510 -22.94 -10.74 -2.96
CA SER A 510 -23.73 -11.93 -3.22
C SER A 510 -25.02 -11.93 -2.40
N VAL A 511 -26.09 -12.46 -2.99
CA VAL A 511 -27.33 -12.78 -2.30
C VAL A 511 -27.08 -13.99 -1.41
N ILE A 512 -27.19 -13.79 -0.10
CA ILE A 512 -26.97 -14.83 0.91
C ILE A 512 -28.29 -15.53 1.24
N ASP A 513 -29.37 -14.76 1.36
CA ASP A 513 -30.68 -15.27 1.76
C ASP A 513 -31.80 -14.54 1.02
N THR A 514 -32.90 -15.25 0.79
CA THR A 514 -34.14 -14.69 0.28
C THR A 514 -35.29 -15.22 1.10
N LYS A 515 -36.08 -14.32 1.69
CA LYS A 515 -37.17 -14.70 2.59
C LYS A 515 -38.41 -13.84 2.38
N ASP A 516 -39.55 -14.46 2.58
CA ASP A 516 -40.84 -13.78 2.56
C ASP A 516 -41.27 -13.46 4.00
N ILE A 517 -41.54 -12.19 4.26
CA ILE A 517 -42.03 -11.70 5.55
C ILE A 517 -43.32 -10.93 5.29
N ARG A 518 -44.45 -11.51 5.70
CA ARG A 518 -45.79 -11.04 5.34
C ARG A 518 -45.93 -11.00 3.81
N GLU A 519 -46.32 -9.87 3.23
CA GLU A 519 -46.52 -9.70 1.79
C GLU A 519 -45.26 -9.19 1.06
N HIS A 520 -44.08 -9.23 1.70
CA HIS A 520 -42.86 -8.65 1.15
C HIS A 520 -41.74 -9.69 1.00
N ARG A 521 -41.13 -9.73 -0.20
CA ARG A 521 -39.88 -10.45 -0.47
C ARG A 521 -38.70 -9.61 -0.02
N TYR A 522 -37.84 -10.21 0.78
CA TYR A 522 -36.56 -9.66 1.24
C TYR A 522 -35.41 -10.45 0.62
N VAL A 523 -34.43 -9.72 0.08
CA VAL A 523 -33.20 -10.26 -0.50
C VAL A 523 -32.03 -9.72 0.32
N VAL A 524 -31.38 -10.59 1.08
CA VAL A 524 -30.26 -10.21 1.97
C VAL A 524 -28.95 -10.44 1.23
N ILE A 525 -28.13 -9.40 1.12
CA ILE A 525 -26.80 -9.43 0.52
C ILE A 525 -25.69 -9.36 1.58
N ASP A 526 -24.47 -9.78 1.23
CA ASP A 526 -23.30 -9.74 2.11
C ASP A 526 -22.56 -8.39 2.16
N GLY A 527 -23.05 -7.38 1.45
CA GLY A 527 -22.63 -5.99 1.61
C GLY A 527 -23.74 -5.12 2.22
N SER A 528 -23.43 -3.86 2.53
CA SER A 528 -24.37 -2.96 3.21
C SER A 528 -24.36 -1.56 2.64
N ARG A 529 -25.41 -0.78 2.97
CA ARG A 529 -25.48 0.65 2.63
C ARG A 529 -24.24 1.42 3.08
N VAL A 530 -23.67 1.08 4.23
CA VAL A 530 -22.48 1.77 4.76
C VAL A 530 -21.25 1.67 3.85
N ASN A 531 -21.20 0.67 2.96
CA ASN A 531 -20.14 0.55 1.93
C ASN A 531 -20.37 1.51 0.73
N LEU A 532 -21.59 2.00 0.53
CA LEU A 532 -21.96 2.78 -0.65
C LEU A 532 -22.30 4.23 -0.32
N ASN A 533 -22.95 4.44 0.82
CA ASN A 533 -23.51 5.72 1.24
C ASN A 533 -23.72 5.75 2.76
N PRO A 534 -22.63 5.81 3.54
CA PRO A 534 -22.69 5.82 5.00
C PRO A 534 -23.42 7.06 5.56
N GLN A 535 -23.47 8.17 4.81
CA GLN A 535 -24.20 9.39 5.20
C GLN A 535 -25.71 9.34 4.88
N VAL A 536 -26.21 8.26 4.26
CA VAL A 536 -27.64 8.03 3.97
C VAL A 536 -28.28 9.17 3.15
N THR A 537 -27.53 9.75 2.22
CA THR A 537 -27.99 10.88 1.39
C THR A 537 -28.79 10.45 0.15
N ARG A 538 -28.91 9.14 -0.12
CA ARG A 538 -29.47 8.55 -1.34
C ARG A 538 -30.21 7.26 -0.99
N ARG A 539 -31.29 6.99 -1.73
CA ARG A 539 -32.15 5.80 -1.55
C ARG A 539 -32.18 4.89 -2.79
N TRP A 540 -31.32 5.19 -3.76
CA TRP A 540 -31.17 4.42 -4.99
C TRP A 540 -29.70 4.47 -5.41
N TYR A 541 -29.23 3.37 -5.99
CA TYR A 541 -27.84 3.14 -6.37
C TYR A 541 -27.83 2.60 -7.79
N PRO A 542 -26.98 3.08 -8.71
CA PRO A 542 -26.74 2.41 -9.97
C PRO A 542 -26.30 0.96 -9.72
N HIS A 543 -26.97 0.00 -10.37
CA HIS A 543 -26.71 -1.41 -10.14
C HIS A 543 -27.07 -2.28 -11.34
N ARG A 544 -26.62 -3.53 -11.29
CA ARG A 544 -27.06 -4.62 -12.16
C ARG A 544 -27.11 -5.93 -11.37
N PHE A 545 -27.90 -6.87 -11.85
CA PHE A 545 -27.99 -8.22 -11.30
C PHE A 545 -27.24 -9.23 -12.17
N GLU A 546 -26.48 -10.12 -11.54
CA GLU A 546 -25.81 -11.24 -12.20
C GLU A 546 -26.35 -12.55 -11.60
N TYR A 547 -26.90 -13.42 -12.43
CA TYR A 547 -27.66 -14.59 -11.98
C TYR A 547 -26.78 -15.85 -12.04
N ALA A 548 -26.77 -16.66 -10.97
CA ALA A 548 -25.97 -17.89 -10.90
C ALA A 548 -26.55 -19.06 -11.72
N GLY A 549 -27.73 -18.89 -12.32
CA GLY A 549 -28.40 -19.89 -13.14
C GLY A 549 -29.22 -19.25 -14.26
N ASP A 550 -30.02 -20.05 -14.95
CA ASP A 550 -30.83 -19.54 -16.07
C ASP A 550 -31.85 -18.49 -15.60
N LYS A 551 -31.75 -17.28 -16.16
CA LYS A 551 -32.66 -16.17 -15.90
C LYS A 551 -34.05 -16.46 -16.49
N ALA A 552 -34.13 -17.17 -17.62
CA ALA A 552 -35.37 -17.42 -18.33
C ALA A 552 -36.32 -18.37 -17.59
N SER A 553 -35.78 -19.22 -16.72
CA SER A 553 -36.56 -20.18 -15.94
C SER A 553 -37.16 -19.61 -14.65
N ARG A 554 -36.98 -18.30 -14.38
CA ARG A 554 -37.37 -17.67 -13.12
C ARG A 554 -38.55 -16.74 -13.31
N ASN A 555 -39.40 -16.66 -12.29
CA ASN A 555 -40.55 -15.76 -12.29
C ASN A 555 -40.08 -14.30 -12.17
N LYS A 556 -40.86 -13.38 -12.74
CA LYS A 556 -40.77 -11.96 -12.38
C LYS A 556 -41.52 -11.72 -11.08
N MET A 557 -41.00 -10.80 -10.28
CA MET A 557 -41.63 -10.36 -9.05
C MET A 557 -41.97 -8.88 -9.14
N ASP A 558 -43.16 -8.50 -8.64
CA ASP A 558 -43.60 -7.11 -8.62
C ASP A 558 -42.66 -6.24 -7.78
N SER A 559 -42.21 -6.76 -6.63
CA SER A 559 -41.27 -6.08 -5.75
C SER A 559 -40.47 -7.07 -4.90
N GLN A 560 -39.17 -6.78 -4.76
CA GLN A 560 -38.28 -7.48 -3.84
C GLN A 560 -37.28 -6.48 -3.23
N MET A 561 -37.27 -6.37 -1.90
CA MET A 561 -36.47 -5.40 -1.15
C MET A 561 -35.04 -5.91 -0.96
N ILE A 562 -34.06 -5.16 -1.48
CA ILE A 562 -32.64 -5.46 -1.27
C ILE A 562 -32.21 -4.92 0.09
N CYS A 563 -31.73 -5.80 0.96
CA CYS A 563 -31.30 -5.51 2.33
C CYS A 563 -29.83 -5.87 2.52
N GLY A 564 -29.11 -5.02 3.25
CA GLY A 564 -27.71 -5.25 3.59
C GLY A 564 -27.52 -6.19 4.77
N ALA A 565 -26.26 -6.40 5.12
CA ALA A 565 -25.81 -7.34 6.15
C ALA A 565 -25.84 -6.80 7.59
N THR A 566 -26.13 -5.51 7.82
CA THR A 566 -26.12 -4.95 9.18
C THR A 566 -27.38 -5.29 9.97
N CYS A 567 -27.30 -5.26 11.30
CA CYS A 567 -28.47 -5.37 12.18
C CYS A 567 -29.31 -4.09 12.27
N MET A 568 -29.14 -3.14 11.34
CA MET A 568 -29.86 -1.87 11.35
C MET A 568 -31.08 -1.94 10.44
N GLU A 569 -32.26 -1.60 10.96
CA GLU A 569 -33.52 -1.62 10.20
C GLU A 569 -33.48 -0.75 8.93
N TYR A 570 -32.66 0.31 8.95
CA TYR A 570 -32.50 1.22 7.82
C TYR A 570 -31.53 0.72 6.74
N ASP A 571 -30.89 -0.44 6.90
CA ASP A 571 -30.02 -1.08 5.90
C ASP A 571 -30.85 -1.80 4.81
N ARG A 572 -31.84 -1.06 4.30
CA ARG A 572 -32.73 -1.43 3.20
C ARG A 572 -32.32 -0.59 2.01
N LEU A 573 -31.60 -1.14 1.04
CA LEU A 573 -30.93 -0.34 0.02
C LEU A 573 -31.92 0.26 -0.98
N PHE A 574 -32.74 -0.57 -1.62
CA PHE A 574 -33.78 -0.17 -2.58
C PHE A 574 -34.75 -1.34 -2.85
N ASN A 575 -35.91 -1.04 -3.43
CA ASN A 575 -36.83 -2.05 -3.99
C ASN A 575 -36.46 -2.31 -5.45
N ALA A 576 -36.24 -3.58 -5.80
CA ALA A 576 -36.16 -4.01 -7.19
C ALA A 576 -37.60 -4.33 -7.67
N GLU A 577 -38.14 -3.45 -8.51
CA GLU A 577 -39.53 -3.52 -8.98
C GLU A 577 -39.61 -4.17 -10.36
N ASN A 578 -40.56 -5.09 -10.56
CA ASN A 578 -40.79 -5.82 -11.82
C ASN A 578 -39.54 -6.57 -12.34
N GLU A 579 -38.65 -6.96 -11.44
CA GLU A 579 -37.40 -7.65 -11.75
C GLU A 579 -37.54 -9.18 -11.62
N VAL A 580 -36.62 -9.91 -12.27
CA VAL A 580 -36.56 -11.37 -12.13
C VAL A 580 -36.21 -11.74 -10.69
N GLU A 581 -36.85 -12.79 -10.17
CA GLU A 581 -36.60 -13.32 -8.83
C GLU A 581 -35.10 -13.56 -8.58
N LEU A 582 -34.56 -12.87 -7.57
CA LEU A 582 -33.23 -13.11 -7.03
C LEU A 582 -33.26 -14.32 -6.10
N LYS A 583 -32.17 -15.09 -6.10
CA LYS A 583 -31.96 -16.31 -5.31
C LYS A 583 -30.56 -16.30 -4.71
N THR A 584 -30.36 -17.09 -3.66
CA THR A 584 -29.04 -17.33 -3.07
C THR A 584 -28.00 -17.69 -4.14
N GLY A 585 -26.84 -17.03 -4.08
CA GLY A 585 -25.75 -17.18 -5.04
C GLY A 585 -25.78 -16.21 -6.22
N ASP A 586 -26.91 -15.54 -6.49
CA ASP A 586 -26.92 -14.41 -7.42
C ASP A 586 -26.09 -13.24 -6.85
N LYS A 587 -25.69 -12.30 -7.69
CA LYS A 587 -24.96 -11.10 -7.28
C LYS A 587 -25.76 -9.83 -7.54
N VAL A 588 -25.62 -8.89 -6.61
CA VAL A 588 -26.00 -7.49 -6.81
C VAL A 588 -24.70 -6.70 -6.96
N VAL A 589 -24.49 -6.13 -8.14
CA VAL A 589 -23.30 -5.34 -8.47
C VAL A 589 -23.70 -3.88 -8.51
N PHE A 590 -23.23 -3.11 -7.53
CA PHE A 590 -23.41 -1.66 -7.48
C PHE A 590 -22.35 -0.99 -8.34
N THR A 591 -22.76 -0.30 -9.39
CA THR A 591 -21.87 0.47 -10.24
C THR A 591 -21.71 1.90 -9.70
N ASN A 592 -20.74 2.64 -10.23
CA ASN A 592 -20.50 4.03 -9.81
C ASN A 592 -20.13 4.16 -8.32
N ALA A 593 -19.36 3.20 -7.81
CA ALA A 593 -19.07 3.02 -6.38
C ALA A 593 -17.66 3.51 -5.98
N GLY A 594 -17.04 4.40 -6.75
CA GLY A 594 -15.65 4.82 -6.52
C GLY A 594 -15.46 6.04 -5.63
N GLY A 595 -16.43 6.94 -5.59
CA GLY A 595 -16.32 8.22 -4.86
C GLY A 595 -17.09 8.21 -3.54
N TYR A 596 -16.44 8.60 -2.45
CA TYR A 596 -17.01 8.68 -1.10
C TYR A 596 -17.59 7.35 -0.57
N THR A 597 -17.04 6.24 -1.03
CA THR A 597 -17.39 4.88 -0.58
C THR A 597 -16.31 4.35 0.36
N LEU A 598 -15.19 3.92 -0.19
CA LEU A 598 -14.05 3.35 0.53
C LEU A 598 -13.56 4.24 1.68
N CYS A 599 -13.45 5.55 1.45
CA CYS A 599 -12.94 6.50 2.45
C CYS A 599 -13.95 6.86 3.55
N LEU A 600 -15.25 6.64 3.35
CA LEU A 600 -16.28 6.91 4.34
C LEU A 600 -16.83 5.64 5.01
N THR A 601 -16.41 4.46 4.55
CA THR A 601 -16.88 3.19 5.11
C THR A 601 -16.47 3.13 6.59
N PRO A 602 -17.40 2.90 7.54
CA PRO A 602 -17.06 2.71 8.94
C PRO A 602 -16.66 1.25 9.21
N LEU A 603 -15.88 1.03 10.28
CA LEU A 603 -15.62 -0.30 10.84
C LEU A 603 -16.81 -0.75 11.71
N PHE A 604 -18.02 -0.77 11.13
CA PHE A 604 -19.26 -1.12 11.82
C PHE A 604 -19.76 -2.49 11.34
N ILE A 605 -19.83 -3.46 12.26
CA ILE A 605 -20.21 -4.88 12.06
C ILE A 605 -19.23 -5.67 11.19
N HIS A 606 -18.82 -5.13 10.05
CA HIS A 606 -17.84 -5.72 9.16
C HIS A 606 -16.63 -4.78 9.00
N TYR A 607 -15.44 -5.37 8.87
CA TYR A 607 -14.23 -4.64 8.52
C TYR A 607 -14.18 -4.33 7.01
N PHE A 608 -13.14 -3.62 6.59
CA PHE A 608 -12.99 -3.24 5.20
C PHE A 608 -12.90 -4.47 4.27
N PRO A 609 -13.71 -4.52 3.21
CA PRO A 609 -13.66 -5.62 2.24
C PRO A 609 -12.42 -5.51 1.33
N ALA A 610 -12.16 -6.57 0.58
CA ALA A 610 -11.10 -6.59 -0.42
C ALA A 610 -11.33 -5.53 -1.51
N VAL A 611 -10.24 -5.10 -2.17
CA VAL A 611 -10.27 -4.27 -3.38
C VAL A 611 -9.43 -4.95 -4.44
N TYR A 612 -10.08 -5.36 -5.53
CA TYR A 612 -9.43 -5.98 -6.68
C TYR A 612 -9.43 -5.02 -7.87
N VAL A 613 -8.34 -5.02 -8.60
CA VAL A 613 -8.16 -4.26 -9.84
C VAL A 613 -8.11 -5.26 -10.98
N LYS A 614 -9.01 -5.09 -11.96
CA LYS A 614 -8.88 -5.70 -13.27
C LYS A 614 -7.97 -4.83 -14.11
N LYS A 615 -6.74 -5.30 -14.32
CA LYS A 615 -5.70 -4.63 -15.11
C LYS A 615 -6.09 -4.61 -16.60
N SER A 616 -5.53 -3.67 -17.35
CA SER A 616 -5.82 -3.51 -18.79
C SER A 616 -5.42 -4.71 -19.65
N ASP A 617 -4.44 -5.50 -19.20
CA ASP A 617 -4.05 -6.77 -19.83
C ASP A 617 -4.98 -7.95 -19.48
N GLY A 618 -6.01 -7.71 -18.68
CA GLY A 618 -6.99 -8.69 -18.24
C GLY A 618 -6.58 -9.47 -16.99
N THR A 619 -5.45 -9.14 -16.38
CA THR A 619 -5.01 -9.77 -15.13
C THR A 619 -5.69 -9.13 -13.91
N VAL A 620 -5.66 -9.83 -12.78
CA VAL A 620 -6.11 -9.29 -11.49
C VAL A 620 -4.92 -8.77 -10.70
N PHE A 621 -5.13 -7.68 -9.97
CA PHE A 621 -4.23 -7.19 -8.95
C PHE A 621 -5.03 -6.92 -7.67
N GLU A 622 -4.61 -7.44 -6.54
CA GLU A 622 -5.29 -7.21 -5.26
C GLU A 622 -4.73 -5.95 -4.61
N ALA A 623 -5.44 -4.83 -4.76
CA ALA A 623 -5.03 -3.53 -4.24
C ALA A 623 -5.24 -3.38 -2.73
N ARG A 624 -6.09 -4.22 -2.12
CA ARG A 624 -6.27 -4.29 -0.67
C ARG A 624 -6.86 -5.64 -0.27
N PHE A 625 -6.22 -6.32 0.68
CA PHE A 625 -6.79 -7.48 1.37
C PHE A 625 -7.99 -7.10 2.23
N PRO A 626 -8.97 -8.00 2.43
CA PRO A 626 -10.01 -7.75 3.41
C PRO A 626 -9.38 -7.67 4.80
N TRP A 627 -9.78 -6.67 5.59
CA TRP A 627 -9.32 -6.53 6.97
C TRP A 627 -9.87 -7.64 7.85
N THR A 628 -9.04 -8.05 8.80
CA THR A 628 -9.34 -9.04 9.83
C THR A 628 -9.16 -8.41 11.22
N ASN A 629 -9.27 -9.24 12.26
CA ASN A 629 -8.95 -8.80 13.62
C ASN A 629 -7.49 -8.36 13.76
N GLU A 630 -6.57 -8.91 12.96
CA GLU A 630 -5.15 -8.51 13.02
C GLU A 630 -4.99 -7.04 12.66
N GLU A 631 -5.56 -6.60 11.53
CA GLU A 631 -5.54 -5.19 11.12
C GLU A 631 -6.26 -4.29 12.13
N TYR A 632 -7.40 -4.74 12.65
CA TYR A 632 -8.14 -3.99 13.67
C TYR A 632 -7.32 -3.79 14.95
N MET A 633 -6.45 -4.74 15.30
CA MET A 633 -5.69 -4.72 16.56
C MET A 633 -4.34 -3.98 16.48
N MET A 634 -3.85 -3.61 15.29
CA MET A 634 -2.48 -3.08 15.08
C MET A 634 -2.06 -1.89 15.97
N LYS A 635 -3.00 -1.16 16.56
CA LYS A 635 -2.75 -0.06 17.52
C LYS A 635 -3.67 -0.07 18.74
N ASN A 636 -4.33 -1.19 19.01
CA ASN A 636 -5.19 -1.37 20.18
C ASN A 636 -4.44 -2.13 21.28
N HIS A 637 -4.46 -1.60 22.50
CA HIS A 637 -3.91 -2.26 23.68
C HIS A 637 -5.06 -2.73 24.58
N PHE A 638 -4.99 -3.95 25.08
CA PHE A 638 -5.97 -4.50 26.02
C PHE A 638 -5.29 -5.06 27.26
N GLN A 639 -5.97 -5.00 28.40
CA GLN A 639 -5.53 -5.58 29.67
C GLN A 639 -6.54 -6.66 30.10
N GLY A 640 -6.03 -7.84 30.45
CA GLY A 640 -6.82 -9.05 30.69
C GLY A 640 -6.52 -10.10 29.62
N GLY A 641 -5.93 -11.22 30.04
CA GLY A 641 -5.72 -12.40 29.20
C GLY A 641 -6.78 -13.45 29.46
N PHE A 642 -7.08 -14.25 28.43
CA PHE A 642 -8.02 -15.38 28.47
C PHE A 642 -7.70 -16.43 29.53
#